data_AF-A0A934YFL8-F1
#
_entry.id   AF-A0A934YFL8-F1
#
_cell.length_a   1.000
_cell.length_b   1.000
_cell.length_c   1.000
_cell.angle_alpha   90.00
_cell.angle_beta   90.00
_cell.angle_gamma   90.00
#
_symmetry.space_group_name_H-M   'P 1'
#
loop_
_entity.id
_entity.type
_entity.pdbx_description
1 polymer ?
#
loop_
_entity_poly.entity_id
_entity_poly.type
_entity_poly.pdbx_seq_one_letter_code
_entity_poly.pdbx_strand_id
1 'polypeptide(L)'
;MQTEASQRSEPTSLEARLAHRGRAVAARVLAESPTSFLERFVREPSPQAVRFVSDFGHAFGFPPPRDLVGFTTLASLRPVLADFDLLRFPEGTDDNAFDAFVRHSGSGALLGLLIGALPIARSDLGETFYVALDEGLDEPRSLTPRLVSRDAVFGFSWVKRALVGPLTRDLSSFAYAAALVGGRRAGEIDEPGFGACAERLRPHVARRSPFAELEKVTRRAGAPYVAPRSATLQRFLRALWIHGLLADDGVFSLDDVRRLFSPRHNAQPTRAVWERFVRAMPSQVPTALYALFRSYFFEDHRRLAEAIEVCSASPARLIADAARFFDDVAHGRRDTLGALGSLSQARGAFLSLGLTSPPSSRARPRAPGSERTPAVAPSPSAQPLRARSLDDLERRAWERLGDEATHRAIFARLGERPELECGLAAIDYIDQDGHVHDNAVLPNEREEALLALGAHGRPVLVPLLVGRALREDLRAIDMLGALGDARAIPPLLSLLDRPSQRYRHVETSVVSALRALGARPAVPRLLALLADNPLRDWKEGLERGPLVKELVATLGVLGDAAAAGPIHELLRSQSLEVRPIVSTCAEALGRLRFGPAAPRMRELTRLAATLRDGVPAELVWALGQLSTGVEEGPSRDTLRAVELADKAADVVRVAALAKLGEGAASAAAGSAVLDFEGALERAIWEPGFKREETSRRRVWAFRCLAELGGAEFDMDAVRYFVTLDDHAVRHAATEAFRLRGQRVPRVRPYYKMELPSIERRGLDALHQALHDKNGVFRYNVALRIADIGHPSSVGPLVRSIRRLFEEPLTSTYEYDDAPHHLVWFCKALKRMGDPRGNVALIEGLSSTDPHVRAVVADDPPDDPRVVPELIRLLDDPRSFVRTRAERSLRAFRANPDVERLLARRSVHREASRLA
;
A
#
# COMPACT_ATOMS: atom_id res chain seq x y z
N MET A 1 16.79 28.87 63.08
CA MET A 1 15.34 28.88 62.82
C MET A 1 15.03 30.02 61.85
N GLN A 2 15.10 29.73 60.55
CA GLN A 2 14.61 30.60 59.49
C GLN A 2 14.00 29.66 58.46
N THR A 3 12.70 29.76 58.25
CA THR A 3 12.02 29.09 57.14
C THR A 3 11.31 30.19 56.37
N GLU A 4 12.05 30.78 55.45
CA GLU A 4 11.53 31.71 54.46
C GLU A 4 10.50 30.98 53.61
N ALA A 5 9.24 31.39 53.73
CA ALA A 5 8.20 31.10 52.77
C ALA A 5 8.58 31.79 51.45
N SER A 6 9.23 31.03 50.56
CA SER A 6 9.60 31.49 49.22
C SER A 6 8.31 31.76 48.41
N GLN A 7 7.90 33.02 48.37
CA GLN A 7 7.00 33.55 47.36
C GLN A 7 7.68 33.36 46.00
N ARG A 8 7.31 32.33 45.25
CA ARG A 8 7.75 32.16 43.86
C ARG A 8 7.15 33.30 43.05
N SER A 9 7.98 34.24 42.63
CA SER A 9 7.60 35.28 41.67
C SER A 9 7.14 34.62 40.36
N GLU A 10 5.91 34.89 39.94
CA GLU A 10 5.46 34.46 38.61
C GLU A 10 6.27 35.17 37.52
N PRO A 11 6.69 34.46 36.46
CA PRO A 11 7.45 35.08 35.37
C PRO A 11 6.65 36.20 34.67
N THR A 12 7.25 37.38 34.50
CA THR A 12 6.55 38.59 34.05
C THR A 12 6.27 38.63 32.54
N SER A 13 7.13 38.05 31.68
CA SER A 13 6.91 37.99 30.22
C SER A 13 6.15 36.71 29.79
N LEU A 14 5.39 36.80 28.69
CA LEU A 14 4.69 35.66 28.09
C LEU A 14 5.66 34.52 27.76
N GLU A 15 6.82 34.85 27.18
CA GLU A 15 7.89 33.90 26.88
C GLU A 15 8.43 33.22 28.14
N ALA A 16 8.63 33.95 29.22
CA ALA A 16 9.09 33.38 30.49
C ALA A 16 8.03 32.48 31.15
N ARG A 17 6.73 32.79 30.99
CA ARG A 17 5.61 31.94 31.43
C ARG A 17 5.51 30.66 30.60
N LEU A 18 5.66 30.76 29.28
CA LEU A 18 5.67 29.61 28.37
C LEU A 18 6.88 28.71 28.63
N ALA A 19 8.07 29.28 28.86
CA ALA A 19 9.27 28.53 29.23
C ALA A 19 9.17 27.89 30.62
N HIS A 20 8.53 28.56 31.59
CA HIS A 20 8.25 27.98 32.90
C HIS A 20 7.28 26.79 32.80
N ARG A 21 6.18 26.96 32.05
CA ARG A 21 5.21 25.89 31.76
C ARG A 21 5.85 24.74 30.97
N GLY A 22 6.74 25.05 30.02
CA GLY A 22 7.49 24.08 29.22
C GLY A 22 8.35 23.15 30.07
N ARG A 23 9.15 23.73 30.98
CA ARG A 23 9.94 22.98 31.97
C ARG A 23 9.06 22.14 32.90
N ALA A 24 7.89 22.63 33.31
CA ALA A 24 6.95 21.84 34.10
C ALA A 24 6.40 20.63 33.33
N VAL A 25 6.09 20.78 32.03
CA VAL A 25 5.66 19.67 31.17
C VAL A 25 6.80 18.66 30.95
N ALA A 26 8.03 19.13 30.70
CA ALA A 26 9.21 18.26 30.53
C ALA A 26 9.49 17.41 31.79
N ALA A 27 9.43 18.02 32.97
CA ALA A 27 9.56 17.30 34.24
C ALA A 27 8.50 16.20 34.41
N ARG A 28 7.29 16.43 33.91
CA ARG A 28 6.20 15.44 33.94
C ARG A 28 6.40 14.30 32.94
N VAL A 29 6.90 14.58 31.72
CA VAL A 29 7.27 13.53 30.76
C VAL A 29 8.30 12.58 31.37
N LEU A 30 9.26 13.11 32.13
CA LEU A 30 10.25 12.31 32.85
C LEU A 30 9.60 11.45 33.95
N ALA A 31 8.64 11.98 34.71
CA ALA A 31 8.04 11.31 35.85
C ALA A 31 6.88 10.34 35.53
N GLU A 32 6.10 10.58 34.47
CA GLU A 32 4.81 9.91 34.22
C GLU A 32 4.89 8.82 33.13
N SER A 33 3.84 7.99 33.06
CA SER A 33 3.70 6.92 32.06
C SER A 33 3.01 7.44 30.78
N PRO A 34 3.40 6.94 29.57
CA PRO A 34 2.75 7.31 28.31
C PRO A 34 1.22 7.16 28.33
N THR A 35 0.68 6.11 28.96
CA THR A 35 -0.77 5.81 28.93
C THR A 35 -1.60 6.61 29.93
N SER A 36 -0.97 7.27 30.90
CA SER A 36 -1.67 8.05 31.93
C SER A 36 -1.29 9.53 31.93
N PHE A 37 -0.44 9.95 30.99
CA PHE A 37 0.10 11.30 30.87
C PHE A 37 -1.00 12.39 30.83
N LEU A 38 -2.13 12.09 30.19
CA LEU A 38 -3.25 13.03 30.09
C LEU A 38 -4.14 13.09 31.34
N GLU A 39 -4.09 12.12 32.26
CA GLU A 39 -5.05 11.99 33.36
C GLU A 39 -5.15 13.25 34.25
N ARG A 40 -4.01 13.89 34.53
CA ARG A 40 -3.99 15.10 35.37
C ARG A 40 -4.55 16.31 34.64
N PHE A 41 -4.26 16.44 33.35
CA PHE A 41 -4.81 17.52 32.51
C PHE A 41 -6.34 17.40 32.33
N VAL A 42 -6.88 16.20 32.53
CA VAL A 42 -8.33 15.98 32.63
C VAL A 42 -8.89 16.42 33.98
N ARG A 43 -8.17 16.18 35.09
CA ARG A 43 -8.61 16.56 36.45
C ARG A 43 -8.58 18.07 36.67
N GLU A 44 -7.64 18.75 36.01
CA GLU A 44 -7.42 20.20 36.11
C GLU A 44 -7.58 20.84 34.72
N PRO A 45 -8.80 20.86 34.14
CA PRO A 45 -9.01 21.34 32.77
C PRO A 45 -8.75 22.85 32.65
N SER A 46 -8.16 23.27 31.53
CA SER A 46 -8.00 24.70 31.24
C SER A 46 -9.37 25.35 30.97
N PRO A 47 -9.52 26.69 31.12
CA PRO A 47 -10.75 27.39 30.72
C PRO A 47 -11.15 27.11 29.26
N GLN A 48 -10.16 26.92 28.38
CA GLN A 48 -10.38 26.52 26.98
C GLN A 48 -10.92 25.09 26.87
N ALA A 49 -10.39 24.14 27.65
CA ALA A 49 -10.90 22.77 27.69
C ALA A 49 -12.33 22.68 28.23
N VAL A 50 -12.69 23.51 29.22
CA VAL A 50 -14.07 23.59 29.73
C VAL A 50 -15.04 24.08 28.65
N ARG A 51 -14.68 25.12 27.91
CA ARG A 51 -15.47 25.62 26.77
C ARG A 51 -15.60 24.57 25.67
N PHE A 52 -14.48 23.93 25.31
CA PHE A 52 -14.44 22.86 24.33
C PHE A 52 -15.43 21.72 24.65
N VAL A 53 -15.58 21.32 25.92
CA VAL A 53 -16.55 20.29 26.32
C VAL A 53 -17.98 20.69 25.97
N SER A 54 -18.35 21.94 26.25
CA SER A 54 -19.68 22.48 25.94
C SER A 54 -19.92 22.53 24.42
N ASP A 55 -18.98 23.13 23.68
CA ASP A 55 -19.13 23.33 22.24
C ASP A 55 -19.15 22.00 21.48
N PHE A 56 -18.28 21.06 21.86
CA PHE A 56 -18.26 19.72 21.31
C PHE A 56 -19.59 19.00 21.57
N GLY A 57 -20.12 19.08 22.80
CA GLY A 57 -21.40 18.50 23.17
C GLY A 57 -22.55 18.99 22.28
N HIS A 58 -22.62 20.30 22.04
CA HIS A 58 -23.61 20.91 21.15
C HIS A 58 -23.42 20.50 19.68
N ALA A 59 -22.18 20.49 19.20
CA ALA A 59 -21.87 20.20 17.81
C ALA A 59 -22.12 18.73 17.43
N PHE A 60 -21.66 17.81 18.28
CA PHE A 60 -21.67 16.38 18.01
C PHE A 60 -22.85 15.64 18.66
N GLY A 61 -23.57 16.27 19.59
CA GLY A 61 -24.69 15.65 20.31
C GLY A 61 -24.27 14.68 21.42
N PHE A 62 -22.99 14.63 21.78
CA PHE A 62 -22.43 13.79 22.85
C PHE A 62 -21.15 14.43 23.42
N PRO A 63 -20.77 14.14 24.68
CA PRO A 63 -19.58 14.73 25.29
C PRO A 63 -18.27 14.22 24.63
N PRO A 64 -17.20 15.04 24.59
CA PRO A 64 -15.93 14.61 24.00
C PRO A 64 -15.27 13.46 24.79
N PRO A 65 -14.41 12.65 24.15
CA PRO A 65 -13.57 11.68 24.83
C PRO A 65 -12.76 12.32 25.96
N ARG A 66 -12.59 11.57 27.05
CA ARG A 66 -11.92 12.06 28.26
C ARG A 66 -10.49 12.55 27.97
N ASP A 67 -9.70 11.76 27.25
CA ASP A 67 -8.31 12.13 26.94
C ASP A 67 -8.24 13.31 25.97
N LEU A 68 -9.25 13.51 25.12
CA LEU A 68 -9.31 14.68 24.24
C LEU A 68 -9.45 15.98 25.05
N VAL A 69 -10.20 15.97 26.16
CA VAL A 69 -10.26 17.10 27.10
C VAL A 69 -8.88 17.37 27.71
N GLY A 70 -8.19 16.32 28.16
CA GLY A 70 -6.83 16.44 28.69
C GLY A 70 -5.83 16.97 27.67
N PHE A 71 -5.95 16.53 26.41
CA PHE A 71 -5.13 17.00 25.31
C PHE A 71 -5.32 18.49 25.04
N THR A 72 -6.57 18.98 25.03
CA THR A 72 -6.88 20.40 24.87
C THR A 72 -6.27 21.25 25.99
N THR A 73 -6.33 20.77 27.24
CA THR A 73 -5.65 21.43 28.37
C THR A 73 -4.14 21.47 28.17
N LEU A 74 -3.51 20.36 27.77
CA LEU A 74 -2.07 20.30 27.49
C LEU A 74 -1.67 21.29 26.39
N ALA A 75 -2.41 21.32 25.29
CA ALA A 75 -2.15 22.22 24.17
C ALA A 75 -2.28 23.71 24.57
N SER A 76 -3.16 24.04 25.52
CA SER A 76 -3.30 25.40 26.06
C SER A 76 -2.08 25.86 26.87
N LEU A 77 -1.31 24.93 27.43
CA LEU A 77 -0.19 25.22 28.33
C LEU A 77 1.14 25.37 27.57
N ARG A 78 1.30 24.59 26.50
CA ARG A 78 2.47 24.60 25.62
C ARG A 78 2.02 24.19 24.21
N PRO A 79 2.33 24.98 23.16
CA PRO A 79 2.26 24.50 21.78
C PRO A 79 3.39 23.49 21.60
N VAL A 80 3.09 22.21 21.78
CA VAL A 80 4.08 21.12 21.68
C VAL A 80 4.33 20.72 20.22
N LEU A 81 3.32 20.90 19.37
CA LEU A 81 3.34 20.69 17.92
C LEU A 81 2.59 21.87 17.29
N ALA A 82 3.16 22.47 16.25
CA ALA A 82 2.75 23.75 15.69
C ALA A 82 1.25 23.85 15.31
N ASP A 83 0.71 25.05 15.54
CA ASP A 83 -0.43 25.73 14.89
C ASP A 83 -1.59 24.87 14.35
N PHE A 84 -2.21 24.07 15.21
CA PHE A 84 -3.64 23.85 15.08
C PHE A 84 -4.33 24.51 16.26
N ASP A 85 -5.13 25.54 15.97
CA ASP A 85 -6.23 25.93 16.85
C ASP A 85 -7.11 24.68 16.95
N LEU A 86 -7.02 23.95 18.08
CA LEU A 86 -7.84 22.77 18.38
C LEU A 86 -9.30 23.24 18.44
N LEU A 87 -9.90 23.35 17.26
CA LEU A 87 -11.27 23.76 17.04
C LEU A 87 -11.65 25.11 17.66
N ARG A 88 -11.66 26.17 16.85
CA ARG A 88 -12.61 27.26 17.10
C ARG A 88 -13.97 26.81 16.58
N PHE A 89 -14.81 26.28 17.47
CA PHE A 89 -16.24 26.37 17.23
C PHE A 89 -16.58 27.87 17.19
N PRO A 90 -17.30 28.35 16.16
CA PRO A 90 -17.77 29.73 16.15
C PRO A 90 -18.59 29.96 17.42
N GLU A 91 -18.20 30.95 18.22
CA GLU A 91 -18.93 31.34 19.42
C GLU A 91 -20.39 31.65 19.05
N GLY A 92 -21.35 31.04 19.75
CA GLY A 92 -22.70 31.59 19.97
C GLY A 92 -23.45 32.20 18.77
N THR A 93 -23.18 31.81 17.53
CA THR A 93 -23.82 32.40 16.35
C THR A 93 -24.99 31.54 15.89
N ASP A 94 -26.06 32.20 15.43
CA ASP A 94 -27.21 31.59 14.72
C ASP A 94 -26.82 31.00 13.34
N ASP A 95 -25.55 31.13 12.97
CA ASP A 95 -24.96 30.63 11.72
C ASP A 95 -24.95 29.10 11.65
N ASN A 96 -24.89 28.58 10.43
CA ASN A 96 -24.81 27.15 10.15
C ASN A 96 -23.48 26.57 10.68
N ALA A 97 -23.54 25.75 11.73
CA ALA A 97 -22.35 25.24 12.42
C ALA A 97 -21.48 24.33 11.56
N PHE A 98 -22.08 23.55 10.66
CA PHE A 98 -21.33 22.71 9.73
C PHE A 98 -20.48 23.56 8.77
N ASP A 99 -21.11 24.55 8.13
CA ASP A 99 -20.42 25.46 7.22
C ASP A 99 -19.35 26.30 7.93
N ALA A 100 -19.69 26.84 9.11
CA ALA A 100 -18.78 27.66 9.87
C ALA A 100 -17.57 26.83 10.37
N PHE A 101 -17.77 25.58 10.77
CA PHE A 101 -16.68 24.67 11.13
C PHE A 101 -15.69 24.47 9.98
N VAL A 102 -16.21 24.19 8.77
CA VAL A 102 -15.39 23.99 7.57
C VAL A 102 -14.68 25.28 7.15
N ARG A 103 -15.36 26.43 7.27
CA ARG A 103 -14.79 27.75 6.95
C ARG A 103 -13.55 28.09 7.79
N HIS A 104 -13.61 27.84 9.10
CA HIS A 104 -12.51 28.19 10.01
C HIS A 104 -11.38 27.15 10.00
N SER A 105 -11.71 25.87 9.78
CA SER A 105 -10.76 24.77 9.97
C SER A 105 -10.23 24.18 8.65
N GLY A 106 -10.78 24.59 7.51
CA GLY A 106 -10.34 24.22 6.17
C GLY A 106 -10.70 22.79 5.74
N SER A 107 -10.16 22.38 4.58
CA SER A 107 -10.48 21.12 3.89
C SER A 107 -10.09 19.86 4.70
N GLY A 108 -9.03 19.93 5.49
CA GLY A 108 -8.61 18.83 6.38
C GLY A 108 -9.64 18.55 7.49
N ALA A 109 -10.35 19.57 7.97
CA ALA A 109 -11.40 19.39 8.95
C ALA A 109 -12.64 18.72 8.34
N LEU A 110 -13.00 19.07 7.10
CA LEU A 110 -14.04 18.35 6.35
C LEU A 110 -13.68 16.86 6.17
N LEU A 111 -12.43 16.57 5.81
CA LEU A 111 -11.94 15.19 5.73
C LEU A 111 -12.09 14.48 7.09
N GLY A 112 -11.68 15.13 8.18
CA GLY A 112 -11.88 14.63 9.55
C GLY A 112 -13.33 14.22 9.82
N LEU A 113 -14.29 15.13 9.58
CA LEU A 113 -15.71 14.86 9.80
C LEU A 113 -16.21 13.67 8.96
N LEU A 114 -15.79 13.58 7.69
CA LEU A 114 -16.17 12.49 6.78
C LEU A 114 -15.62 11.13 7.21
N ILE A 115 -14.45 11.10 7.85
CA ILE A 115 -13.82 9.87 8.34
C ILE A 115 -14.17 9.53 9.80
N GLY A 116 -14.91 10.39 10.49
CA GLY A 116 -15.29 10.21 11.89
C GLY A 116 -14.11 10.43 12.83
N ALA A 117 -13.24 11.40 12.49
CA ALA A 117 -12.08 11.76 13.26
C ALA A 117 -11.93 13.28 13.36
N LEU A 118 -11.09 13.74 14.26
CA LEU A 118 -10.88 15.16 14.52
C LEU A 118 -9.41 15.53 14.33
N PRO A 119 -9.06 16.56 13.55
CA PRO A 119 -7.68 17.01 13.44
C PRO A 119 -7.18 17.55 14.80
N ILE A 120 -6.01 17.12 15.24
CA ILE A 120 -5.43 17.46 16.54
C ILE A 120 -4.03 18.07 16.48
N ALA A 121 -3.30 17.88 15.38
CA ALA A 121 -1.97 18.45 15.19
C ALA A 121 -1.57 18.45 13.71
N ARG A 122 -0.59 19.29 13.35
CA ARG A 122 0.11 19.22 12.05
C ARG A 122 1.61 19.05 12.28
N SER A 123 2.29 18.25 11.45
CA SER A 123 3.76 18.13 11.49
C SER A 123 4.43 19.25 10.70
N ASP A 124 5.72 19.46 10.95
CA ASP A 124 6.56 20.40 10.17
C ASP A 124 6.64 20.02 8.67
N LEU A 125 6.34 18.75 8.34
CA LEU A 125 6.27 18.21 6.99
C LEU A 125 4.87 18.35 6.37
N GLY A 126 3.95 19.04 7.05
CA GLY A 126 2.58 19.30 6.60
C GLY A 126 1.58 18.19 6.90
N GLU A 127 1.98 17.06 7.49
CA GLU A 127 1.05 15.94 7.78
C GLU A 127 0.01 16.35 8.83
N THR A 128 -1.24 15.92 8.68
CA THR A 128 -2.32 16.22 9.65
C THR A 128 -2.63 15.00 10.48
N PHE A 129 -2.57 15.13 11.80
CA PHE A 129 -2.91 14.06 12.73
C PHE A 129 -4.37 14.17 13.16
N TYR A 130 -5.08 13.05 13.15
CA TYR A 130 -6.49 12.94 13.50
C TYR A 130 -6.68 11.98 14.67
N VAL A 131 -7.54 12.31 15.62
CA VAL A 131 -8.04 11.37 16.63
C VAL A 131 -9.40 10.82 16.21
N ALA A 132 -9.57 9.50 16.19
CA ALA A 132 -10.87 8.90 15.89
C ALA A 132 -11.88 9.17 17.00
N LEU A 133 -13.14 9.46 16.62
CA LEU A 133 -14.25 9.71 17.54
C LEU A 133 -15.30 8.58 17.55
N ASP A 134 -15.23 7.65 16.59
CA ASP A 134 -16.26 6.63 16.37
C ASP A 134 -15.69 5.35 15.74
N GLU A 135 -15.96 4.18 16.31
CA GLU A 135 -15.45 2.87 15.84
C GLU A 135 -16.48 2.03 15.03
N GLY A 136 -17.77 2.41 14.95
CA GLY A 136 -18.83 1.61 14.32
C GLY A 136 -19.14 2.03 12.87
N LEU A 137 -18.93 1.15 11.88
CA LEU A 137 -19.25 1.47 10.48
C LEU A 137 -20.75 1.39 10.21
N ASP A 138 -21.39 2.56 10.11
CA ASP A 138 -22.82 2.72 9.79
C ASP A 138 -23.74 2.00 10.80
N GLU A 139 -23.31 1.86 12.05
CA GLU A 139 -24.12 1.31 13.14
C GLU A 139 -24.69 2.45 13.99
N PRO A 140 -25.98 2.42 14.38
CA PRO A 140 -26.52 3.38 15.31
C PRO A 140 -25.74 3.36 16.62
N ARG A 141 -25.47 4.53 17.21
CA ARG A 141 -24.81 4.58 18.51
C ARG A 141 -25.70 3.93 19.57
N SER A 142 -25.16 2.93 20.28
CA SER A 142 -25.79 2.40 21.49
C SER A 142 -25.82 3.48 22.57
N LEU A 143 -26.98 3.69 23.21
CA LEU A 143 -27.17 4.59 24.36
C LEU A 143 -26.38 4.15 25.60
N THR A 144 -25.79 2.95 25.60
CA THR A 144 -24.81 2.54 26.62
C THR A 144 -23.39 2.80 26.11
N PRO A 145 -22.59 3.64 26.80
CA PRO A 145 -21.19 3.84 26.46
C PRO A 145 -20.43 2.57 26.84
N ARG A 146 -20.42 1.56 25.96
CA ARG A 146 -19.34 0.58 26.01
C ARG A 146 -18.07 1.36 25.66
N LEU A 147 -17.28 1.66 26.69
CA LEU A 147 -15.90 2.14 26.66
C LEU A 147 -15.06 1.28 25.70
N VAL A 148 -15.15 1.52 24.41
CA VAL A 148 -14.25 0.98 23.39
C VAL A 148 -14.11 2.02 22.29
N SER A 149 -13.59 3.20 22.65
CA SER A 149 -12.78 3.99 21.73
C SER A 149 -11.43 4.06 22.40
N ARG A 150 -10.44 3.33 21.89
CA ARG A 150 -9.07 3.78 22.14
C ARG A 150 -8.92 4.98 21.22
N ASP A 151 -8.64 6.14 21.78
CA ASP A 151 -8.44 7.41 21.06
C ASP A 151 -7.30 7.28 20.04
N ALA A 152 -7.61 6.63 18.93
CA ALA A 152 -6.65 6.15 17.97
C ALA A 152 -6.22 7.32 17.11
N VAL A 153 -4.92 7.60 17.12
CA VAL A 153 -4.36 8.71 16.36
C VAL A 153 -3.91 8.23 14.99
N PHE A 154 -4.39 8.88 13.93
CA PHE A 154 -4.03 8.63 12.54
C PHE A 154 -3.23 9.81 12.00
N GLY A 155 -2.29 9.58 11.11
CA GLY A 155 -1.58 10.62 10.37
C GLY A 155 -2.00 10.58 8.91
N PHE A 156 -2.45 11.71 8.38
CA PHE A 156 -2.70 11.87 6.97
C PHE A 156 -1.50 12.53 6.30
N SER A 157 -0.88 11.80 5.38
CA SER A 157 0.19 12.31 4.55
C SER A 157 -0.40 12.90 3.27
N TRP A 158 -0.36 14.22 3.14
CA TRP A 158 -0.84 14.95 1.95
C TRP A 158 -0.05 14.56 0.69
N VAL A 159 1.23 14.25 0.86
CA VAL A 159 2.11 13.78 -0.22
C VAL A 159 1.71 12.39 -0.70
N LYS A 160 1.51 11.45 0.24
CA LYS A 160 1.19 10.06 -0.10
C LYS A 160 -0.31 9.84 -0.36
N ARG A 161 -1.14 10.84 -0.05
CA ARG A 161 -2.61 10.79 -0.08
C ARG A 161 -3.14 9.57 0.67
N ALA A 162 -2.48 9.27 1.79
CA ALA A 162 -2.69 8.05 2.55
C ALA A 162 -2.91 8.41 4.01
N LEU A 163 -3.97 7.84 4.60
CA LEU A 163 -4.19 7.83 6.03
C LEU A 163 -3.44 6.64 6.63
N VAL A 164 -2.50 6.93 7.53
CA VAL A 164 -1.65 5.95 8.20
C VAL A 164 -2.02 5.92 9.68
N GLY A 165 -2.15 4.72 10.23
CA GLY A 165 -2.37 4.51 11.65
C GLY A 165 -3.37 3.39 11.92
N PRO A 166 -3.78 3.21 13.18
CA PRO A 166 -3.39 3.99 14.35
C PRO A 166 -1.86 4.05 14.62
N LEU A 167 -1.33 5.26 14.83
CA LEU A 167 0.10 5.58 15.03
C LEU A 167 0.55 5.34 16.48
N THR A 168 -0.37 5.49 17.43
CA THR A 168 -0.17 5.24 18.85
C THR A 168 -1.31 4.39 19.39
N ARG A 169 -1.06 3.78 20.55
CA ARG A 169 -2.04 2.96 21.27
C ARG A 169 -3.28 3.76 21.70
N ASP A 170 -3.05 5.01 22.08
CA ASP A 170 -4.03 5.95 22.61
C ASP A 170 -3.52 7.40 22.42
N LEU A 171 -4.41 8.37 22.65
CA LEU A 171 -4.10 9.79 22.55
C LEU A 171 -3.12 10.24 23.64
N SER A 172 -3.17 9.64 24.84
CA SER A 172 -2.21 9.91 25.90
C SER A 172 -0.77 9.60 25.48
N SER A 173 -0.56 8.46 24.81
CA SER A 173 0.75 8.06 24.29
C SER A 173 1.23 8.99 23.18
N PHE A 174 0.33 9.51 22.34
CA PHE A 174 0.66 10.52 21.33
C PHE A 174 1.06 11.85 21.96
N ALA A 175 0.29 12.31 22.96
CA ALA A 175 0.58 13.53 23.71
C ALA A 175 1.93 13.44 24.43
N TYR A 176 2.23 12.27 25.03
CA TYR A 176 3.51 11.99 25.66
C TYR A 176 4.66 12.05 24.65
N ALA A 177 4.50 11.39 23.49
CA ALA A 177 5.48 11.40 22.42
C ALA A 177 5.78 12.83 21.91
N ALA A 178 4.73 13.60 21.69
CA ALA A 178 4.83 15.00 21.31
C ALA A 178 5.59 15.81 22.36
N ALA A 179 5.20 15.69 23.64
CA ALA A 179 5.81 16.46 24.74
C ALA A 179 7.28 16.09 24.96
N LEU A 180 7.62 14.82 24.77
CA LEU A 180 8.99 14.32 24.82
C LEU A 180 9.86 14.94 23.72
N VAL A 181 9.39 14.93 22.47
CA VAL A 181 10.12 15.52 21.34
C VAL A 181 10.23 17.03 21.48
N GLY A 182 9.14 17.72 21.87
CA GLY A 182 9.14 19.14 22.14
C GLY A 182 10.12 19.54 23.25
N GLY A 183 10.16 18.78 24.36
CA GLY A 183 11.11 18.98 25.45
C GLY A 183 12.57 18.77 25.02
N ARG A 184 12.84 17.77 24.17
CA ARG A 184 14.19 17.55 23.60
C ARG A 184 14.63 18.69 22.69
N ARG A 185 13.75 19.15 21.80
CA ARG A 185 14.02 20.28 20.88
C ARG A 185 14.25 21.58 21.64
N ALA A 186 13.54 21.80 22.74
CA ALA A 186 13.69 22.97 23.60
C ALA A 186 14.88 22.90 24.58
N GLY A 187 15.64 21.79 24.61
CA GLY A 187 16.75 21.59 25.53
C GLY A 187 16.35 21.39 27.00
N GLU A 188 15.07 21.09 27.26
CA GLU A 188 14.54 20.86 28.62
C GLU A 188 14.68 19.41 29.08
N ILE A 189 14.79 18.49 28.12
CA ILE A 189 15.04 17.06 28.35
C ILE A 189 16.40 16.74 27.73
N ASP A 190 17.31 16.20 28.54
CA ASP A 190 18.63 15.77 28.10
C ASP A 190 18.59 14.44 27.33
N GLU A 191 19.70 14.08 26.70
CA GLU A 191 19.77 12.85 25.88
C GLU A 191 19.48 11.57 26.68
N PRO A 192 20.01 11.38 27.91
CA PRO A 192 19.69 10.22 28.74
C PRO A 192 18.20 10.16 29.14
N GLY A 193 17.63 11.28 29.57
CA GLY A 193 16.21 11.38 29.91
C GLY A 193 15.31 11.09 28.70
N PHE A 194 15.70 11.59 27.52
CA PHE A 194 14.99 11.31 26.27
C PHE A 194 15.01 9.81 25.93
N GLY A 195 16.17 9.17 26.03
CA GLY A 195 16.31 7.73 25.78
C GLY A 195 15.45 6.87 26.71
N ALA A 196 15.45 7.17 28.01
CA ALA A 196 14.63 6.45 28.99
C ALA A 196 13.12 6.61 28.73
N CYS A 197 12.67 7.82 28.41
CA CYS A 197 11.27 8.09 28.05
C CYS A 197 10.87 7.40 26.73
N ALA A 198 11.75 7.40 25.74
CA ALA A 198 11.50 6.79 24.45
C ALA A 198 11.38 5.26 24.55
N GLU A 199 12.18 4.60 25.39
CA GLU A 199 12.04 3.16 25.65
C GLU A 199 10.72 2.84 26.38
N ARG A 200 10.27 3.68 27.33
CA ARG A 200 8.94 3.54 27.97
C ARG A 200 7.80 3.69 26.96
N LEU A 201 7.96 4.56 25.97
CA LEU A 201 6.97 4.83 24.94
C LEU A 201 6.90 3.74 23.86
N ARG A 202 7.98 2.98 23.65
CA ARG A 202 8.13 1.97 22.59
C ARG A 202 6.95 0.97 22.43
N PRO A 203 6.37 0.36 23.47
CA PRO A 203 5.24 -0.57 23.31
C PRO A 203 3.91 0.12 22.97
N HIS A 204 3.88 1.45 22.91
CA HIS A 204 2.68 2.27 22.69
C HIS A 204 2.69 3.04 21.37
N VAL A 205 3.76 2.93 20.58
CA VAL A 205 3.92 3.61 19.29
C VAL A 205 4.12 2.57 18.19
N ALA A 206 3.56 2.83 17.01
CA ALA A 206 3.75 1.99 15.83
C ALA A 206 5.24 1.99 15.39
N ARG A 207 5.63 0.99 14.58
CA ARG A 207 7.02 0.85 14.07
C ARG A 207 7.59 2.11 13.41
N ARG A 208 6.72 2.90 12.80
CA ARG A 208 7.08 4.21 12.25
C ARG A 208 6.48 5.25 13.16
N SER A 209 7.34 5.88 13.94
CA SER A 209 6.97 7.01 14.77
C SER A 209 6.48 8.18 13.90
N PRO A 210 5.44 8.92 14.31
CA PRO A 210 5.06 10.18 13.69
C PRO A 210 6.12 11.29 13.87
N PHE A 211 7.10 11.07 14.74
CA PHE A 211 8.23 11.97 15.01
C PHE A 211 9.55 11.31 14.61
N ALA A 212 10.31 11.97 13.74
CA ALA A 212 11.57 11.44 13.19
C ALA A 212 12.63 11.17 14.28
N GLU A 213 12.65 11.98 15.34
CA GLU A 213 13.58 11.88 16.47
C GLU A 213 13.39 10.58 17.29
N LEU A 214 12.17 10.04 17.29
CA LEU A 214 11.85 8.77 17.96
C LEU A 214 12.04 7.56 17.04
N GLU A 215 12.35 7.76 15.75
CA GLU A 215 12.43 6.68 14.77
C GLU A 215 13.59 5.71 15.07
N LYS A 216 14.72 6.22 15.55
CA LYS A 216 15.89 5.38 15.91
C LYS A 216 15.60 4.44 17.08
N VAL A 217 14.80 4.88 18.05
CA VAL A 217 14.45 4.11 19.25
C VAL A 217 13.34 3.10 18.94
N THR A 218 12.37 3.49 18.12
CA THR A 218 11.24 2.63 17.69
C THR A 218 11.63 1.53 16.68
N ARG A 219 12.82 1.61 16.07
CA ARG A 219 13.38 0.59 15.16
C ARG A 219 14.08 -0.60 15.86
N ARG A 220 14.41 -0.51 17.16
CA ARG A 220 15.08 -1.60 17.91
C ARG A 220 14.17 -2.81 18.14
N ALA A 221 14.75 -4.01 18.22
CA ALA A 221 14.01 -5.28 18.33
C ALA A 221 13.09 -5.34 19.57
N GLY A 222 11.79 -5.46 19.33
CA GLY A 222 10.70 -5.60 20.31
C GLY A 222 9.34 -5.55 19.60
N ALA A 223 8.29 -6.14 20.19
CA ALA A 223 6.94 -6.15 19.61
C ALA A 223 6.30 -4.73 19.71
N PRO A 224 6.18 -3.97 18.60
CA PRO A 224 5.60 -2.64 18.61
C PRO A 224 4.07 -2.75 18.69
N TYR A 225 3.41 -1.62 18.98
CA TYR A 225 1.95 -1.56 18.95
C TYR A 225 1.43 -1.96 17.55
N VAL A 226 0.65 -3.04 17.49
CA VAL A 226 -0.08 -3.48 16.29
C VAL A 226 -1.51 -3.00 16.42
N ALA A 227 -1.89 -2.10 15.53
CA ALA A 227 -3.19 -1.47 15.61
C ALA A 227 -4.32 -2.40 15.11
N PRO A 228 -5.50 -2.38 15.75
CA PRO A 228 -6.68 -3.10 15.27
C PRO A 228 -7.23 -2.46 13.97
N ARG A 229 -8.05 -3.23 13.23
CA ARG A 229 -8.81 -2.68 12.09
C ARG A 229 -9.72 -1.54 12.58
N SER A 230 -9.73 -0.43 11.85
CA SER A 230 -10.48 0.79 12.22
C SER A 230 -11.51 1.16 11.15
N ALA A 231 -12.73 1.52 11.58
CA ALA A 231 -13.76 2.08 10.71
C ALA A 231 -13.30 3.39 10.04
N THR A 232 -12.45 4.18 10.69
CA THR A 232 -11.88 5.43 10.15
C THR A 232 -11.17 5.21 8.82
N LEU A 233 -10.42 4.11 8.68
CA LEU A 233 -9.74 3.79 7.41
C LEU A 233 -10.73 3.44 6.30
N GLN A 234 -11.80 2.72 6.61
CA GLN A 234 -12.85 2.41 5.62
C GLN A 234 -13.62 3.66 5.22
N ARG A 235 -13.91 4.56 6.17
CA ARG A 235 -14.53 5.86 5.90
C ARG A 235 -13.60 6.80 5.13
N PHE A 236 -12.29 6.69 5.32
CA PHE A 236 -11.31 7.40 4.50
C PHE A 236 -11.38 6.97 3.04
N LEU A 237 -11.38 5.66 2.77
CA LEU A 237 -11.49 5.12 1.40
C LEU A 237 -12.81 5.49 0.71
N ARG A 238 -13.92 5.65 1.46
CA ARG A 238 -15.20 6.07 0.87
C ARG A 238 -15.27 7.57 0.59
N ALA A 239 -14.55 8.42 1.33
CA ALA A 239 -14.80 9.87 1.34
C ALA A 239 -13.65 10.75 0.83
N LEU A 240 -12.45 10.18 0.57
CA LEU A 240 -11.28 10.95 0.13
C LEU A 240 -11.53 11.75 -1.16
N TRP A 241 -12.34 11.21 -2.09
CA TRP A 241 -12.68 11.88 -3.34
C TRP A 241 -13.49 13.18 -3.12
N ILE A 242 -14.34 13.23 -2.08
CA ILE A 242 -15.10 14.43 -1.72
C ILE A 242 -14.14 15.54 -1.29
N HIS A 243 -13.16 15.19 -0.46
CA HIS A 243 -12.12 16.11 -0.04
C HIS A 243 -11.28 16.58 -1.24
N GLY A 244 -10.82 15.67 -2.11
CA GLY A 244 -10.03 16.01 -3.28
C GLY A 244 -10.74 16.88 -4.31
N LEU A 245 -12.07 16.85 -4.37
CA LEU A 245 -12.87 17.75 -5.23
C LEU A 245 -13.02 19.16 -4.65
N LEU A 246 -13.07 19.28 -3.33
CA LEU A 246 -13.42 20.52 -2.64
C LEU A 246 -12.20 21.27 -2.07
N ALA A 247 -11.06 20.59 -1.93
CA ALA A 247 -9.81 21.18 -1.48
C ALA A 247 -9.18 22.01 -2.62
N ASP A 248 -9.35 23.33 -2.57
CA ASP A 248 -8.69 24.27 -3.48
C ASP A 248 -7.29 24.66 -2.98
N ASP A 249 -6.51 23.66 -2.57
CA ASP A 249 -5.16 23.82 -2.01
C ASP A 249 -4.05 23.54 -3.04
N GLY A 250 -4.42 23.18 -4.27
CA GLY A 250 -3.50 22.79 -5.34
C GLY A 250 -2.77 21.46 -5.09
N VAL A 251 -3.19 20.68 -4.09
CA VAL A 251 -2.60 19.38 -3.72
C VAL A 251 -3.29 18.22 -4.45
N PHE A 252 -4.59 18.35 -4.73
CA PHE A 252 -5.40 17.38 -5.48
C PHE A 252 -5.76 17.92 -6.87
N SER A 253 -5.45 17.14 -7.91
CA SER A 253 -5.99 17.36 -9.25
C SER A 253 -7.27 16.54 -9.48
N LEU A 254 -8.04 16.87 -10.51
CA LEU A 254 -9.20 16.08 -10.92
C LEU A 254 -8.83 14.63 -11.31
N ASP A 255 -7.63 14.41 -11.84
CA ASP A 255 -7.13 13.05 -12.10
C ASP A 255 -6.86 12.28 -10.80
N ASP A 256 -6.40 12.97 -9.76
CA ASP A 256 -6.21 12.35 -8.45
C ASP A 256 -7.55 11.94 -7.83
N VAL A 257 -8.61 12.74 -8.03
CA VAL A 257 -9.98 12.36 -7.65
C VAL A 257 -10.40 11.10 -8.40
N ARG A 258 -10.17 11.03 -9.72
CA ARG A 258 -10.47 9.83 -10.54
C ARG A 258 -9.72 8.59 -10.03
N ARG A 259 -8.45 8.73 -9.70
CA ARG A 259 -7.58 7.63 -9.20
C ARG A 259 -7.94 7.16 -7.79
N LEU A 260 -8.36 8.09 -6.93
CA LEU A 260 -8.65 7.82 -5.52
C LEU A 260 -10.11 7.47 -5.26
N PHE A 261 -11.01 7.76 -6.21
CA PHE A 261 -12.40 7.34 -6.16
C PHE A 261 -12.49 5.81 -6.26
N SER A 262 -12.80 5.13 -5.15
CA SER A 262 -12.99 3.68 -5.16
C SER A 262 -14.43 3.30 -5.54
N PRO A 263 -14.67 2.64 -6.69
CA PRO A 263 -16.03 2.27 -7.11
C PRO A 263 -16.67 1.24 -6.19
N ARG A 264 -15.88 0.34 -5.59
CA ARG A 264 -16.35 -0.66 -4.62
C ARG A 264 -16.87 -0.02 -3.32
N HIS A 265 -16.13 0.93 -2.76
CA HIS A 265 -16.52 1.61 -1.52
C HIS A 265 -17.62 2.66 -1.74
N ASN A 266 -17.79 3.10 -2.99
CA ASN A 266 -18.79 4.06 -3.41
C ASN A 266 -19.84 3.43 -4.33
N ALA A 267 -20.06 2.12 -4.22
CA ALA A 267 -21.08 1.41 -5.01
C ALA A 267 -22.47 1.95 -4.69
N GLN A 268 -23.40 1.81 -5.63
CA GLN A 268 -24.76 2.28 -5.43
C GLN A 268 -25.36 1.52 -4.24
N PRO A 269 -25.77 2.20 -3.17
CA PRO A 269 -26.23 1.51 -1.98
C PRO A 269 -27.48 0.71 -2.32
N THR A 270 -27.50 -0.56 -1.92
CA THR A 270 -28.73 -1.36 -1.97
C THR A 270 -29.75 -0.78 -0.99
N ARG A 271 -31.02 -1.17 -1.11
CA ARG A 271 -32.06 -0.77 -0.15
C ARG A 271 -31.65 -1.05 1.30
N ALA A 272 -31.13 -2.25 1.58
CA ALA A 272 -30.70 -2.64 2.92
C ALA A 272 -29.51 -1.80 3.46
N VAL A 273 -28.56 -1.44 2.59
CA VAL A 273 -27.43 -0.58 2.96
C VAL A 273 -27.91 0.84 3.22
N TRP A 274 -28.83 1.35 2.40
CA TRP A 274 -29.41 2.68 2.59
C TRP A 274 -30.26 2.75 3.87
N GLU A 275 -31.06 1.73 4.17
CA GLU A 275 -31.79 1.63 5.44
C GLU A 275 -30.84 1.62 6.64
N ARG A 276 -29.65 1.04 6.51
CA ARG A 276 -28.60 1.14 7.54
C ARG A 276 -28.08 2.56 7.68
N PHE A 277 -27.85 3.27 6.56
CA PHE A 277 -27.48 4.70 6.62
C PHE A 277 -28.57 5.50 7.33
N VAL A 278 -29.83 5.34 6.94
CA VAL A 278 -30.99 6.04 7.55
C VAL A 278 -31.03 5.86 9.07
N ARG A 279 -30.75 4.65 9.57
CA ARG A 279 -30.68 4.41 11.03
C ARG A 279 -29.48 5.06 11.72
N ALA A 280 -28.35 5.21 11.03
CA ALA A 280 -27.11 5.73 11.61
C ALA A 280 -26.98 7.26 11.49
N MET A 281 -27.50 7.87 10.41
CA MET A 281 -27.38 9.30 10.09
C MET A 281 -27.74 10.25 11.25
N PRO A 282 -28.82 10.04 12.03
CA PRO A 282 -29.17 10.94 13.14
C PRO A 282 -28.16 11.01 14.28
N SER A 283 -27.21 10.07 14.35
CA SER A 283 -26.24 9.97 15.47
C SER A 283 -24.79 9.83 15.03
N GLN A 284 -24.53 9.66 13.74
CA GLN A 284 -23.18 9.49 13.18
C GLN A 284 -22.88 10.54 12.11
N VAL A 285 -22.14 11.59 12.51
CA VAL A 285 -21.63 12.65 11.62
C VAL A 285 -21.01 12.13 10.32
N PRO A 286 -20.04 11.18 10.32
CA PRO A 286 -19.42 10.74 9.07
C PRO A 286 -20.38 10.05 8.10
N THR A 287 -21.44 9.41 8.62
CA THR A 287 -22.43 8.70 7.81
C THR A 287 -23.44 9.68 7.22
N ALA A 288 -23.92 10.62 8.03
CA ALA A 288 -24.77 11.73 7.58
C ALA A 288 -24.11 12.55 6.47
N LEU A 289 -22.90 13.05 6.72
CA LEU A 289 -22.19 13.88 5.74
C LEU A 289 -21.92 13.12 4.46
N TYR A 290 -21.44 11.87 4.56
CA TYR A 290 -21.19 11.05 3.37
C TYR A 290 -22.47 10.83 2.55
N ALA A 291 -23.61 10.53 3.19
CA ALA A 291 -24.89 10.34 2.51
C ALA A 291 -25.37 11.62 1.79
N LEU A 292 -25.27 12.77 2.45
CA LEU A 292 -25.61 14.08 1.87
C LEU A 292 -24.75 14.42 0.66
N PHE A 293 -23.41 14.43 0.83
CA PHE A 293 -22.46 14.72 -0.25
C PHE A 293 -22.63 13.75 -1.41
N ARG A 294 -22.67 12.44 -1.13
CA ARG A 294 -22.83 11.42 -2.16
C ARG A 294 -24.10 11.66 -2.97
N SER A 295 -25.24 11.81 -2.31
CA SER A 295 -26.52 11.94 -3.01
C SER A 295 -26.55 13.20 -3.88
N TYR A 296 -25.94 14.30 -3.39
CA TYR A 296 -25.78 15.52 -4.17
C TYR A 296 -24.87 15.35 -5.40
N PHE A 297 -23.68 14.79 -5.23
CA PHE A 297 -22.70 14.63 -6.31
C PHE A 297 -23.14 13.62 -7.39
N PHE A 298 -23.90 12.59 -7.01
CA PHE A 298 -24.46 11.59 -7.93
C PHE A 298 -25.83 11.98 -8.51
N GLU A 299 -26.35 13.17 -8.20
CA GLU A 299 -27.68 13.63 -8.64
C GLU A 299 -28.83 12.68 -8.23
N ASP A 300 -28.68 11.99 -7.10
CA ASP A 300 -29.74 11.14 -6.51
C ASP A 300 -30.68 11.98 -5.65
N HIS A 301 -31.55 12.75 -6.31
CA HIS A 301 -32.46 13.70 -5.65
C HIS A 301 -33.36 13.06 -4.59
N ARG A 302 -33.79 11.81 -4.82
CA ARG A 302 -34.64 11.08 -3.87
C ARG A 302 -33.89 10.78 -2.57
N ARG A 303 -32.68 10.22 -2.68
CA ARG A 303 -31.85 9.93 -1.49
C ARG A 303 -31.36 11.19 -0.81
N LEU A 304 -31.11 12.26 -1.57
CA LEU A 304 -30.76 13.55 -1.00
C LEU A 304 -31.90 14.10 -0.13
N ALA A 305 -33.14 14.08 -0.63
CA ALA A 305 -34.31 14.53 0.14
C ALA A 305 -34.52 13.70 1.41
N GLU A 306 -34.44 12.38 1.32
CA GLU A 306 -34.56 11.48 2.48
C GLU A 306 -33.43 11.70 3.49
N ALA A 307 -32.18 11.88 3.02
CA ALA A 307 -31.06 12.18 3.90
C ALA A 307 -31.21 13.53 4.61
N ILE A 308 -31.69 14.56 3.91
CA ILE A 308 -32.00 15.88 4.50
C ILE A 308 -33.04 15.72 5.59
N GLU A 309 -34.18 15.07 5.31
CA GLU A 309 -35.27 14.87 6.28
C GLU A 309 -34.78 14.16 7.54
N VAL A 310 -34.07 13.04 7.38
CA VAL A 310 -33.55 12.24 8.51
C VAL A 310 -32.50 13.01 9.31
N CYS A 311 -31.63 13.77 8.65
CA CYS A 311 -30.57 14.52 9.31
C CYS A 311 -31.08 15.80 10.00
N SER A 312 -32.15 16.43 9.50
CA SER A 312 -32.77 17.61 10.10
C SER A 312 -33.31 17.36 11.51
N ALA A 313 -33.69 16.11 11.83
CA ALA A 313 -34.17 15.71 13.16
C ALA A 313 -33.04 15.33 14.15
N SER A 314 -31.77 15.44 13.74
CA SER A 314 -30.63 15.04 14.56
C SER A 314 -30.42 15.97 15.77
N PRO A 315 -30.13 15.43 16.98
CA PRO A 315 -29.72 16.23 18.13
C PRO A 315 -28.30 16.81 17.98
N ALA A 316 -27.47 16.26 17.09
CA ALA A 316 -26.15 16.80 16.77
C ALA A 316 -26.28 17.98 15.81
N ARG A 317 -25.88 19.18 16.25
CA ARG A 317 -26.00 20.42 15.45
C ARG A 317 -25.25 20.34 14.12
N LEU A 318 -24.08 19.69 14.07
CA LEU A 318 -23.33 19.50 12.81
C LEU A 318 -24.14 18.74 11.75
N ILE A 319 -24.99 17.80 12.15
CA ILE A 319 -25.78 16.97 11.23
C ILE A 319 -27.01 17.75 10.76
N ALA A 320 -27.73 18.38 11.69
CA ALA A 320 -28.91 19.18 11.38
C ALA A 320 -28.53 20.38 10.49
N ASP A 321 -27.40 21.04 10.78
CA ASP A 321 -26.91 22.16 9.99
C ASP A 321 -26.36 21.71 8.63
N ALA A 322 -25.72 20.55 8.52
CA ALA A 322 -25.38 19.98 7.23
C ALA A 322 -26.63 19.70 6.38
N ALA A 323 -27.71 19.17 6.97
CA ALA A 323 -28.97 18.95 6.28
C ALA A 323 -29.55 20.26 5.73
N ARG A 324 -29.60 21.30 6.57
CA ARG A 324 -30.03 22.66 6.19
C ARG A 324 -29.17 23.25 5.07
N PHE A 325 -27.85 23.06 5.15
CA PHE A 325 -26.92 23.48 4.09
C PHE A 325 -27.23 22.78 2.76
N PHE A 326 -27.42 21.47 2.76
CA PHE A 326 -27.73 20.72 1.54
C PHE A 326 -29.12 20.99 0.99
N ASP A 327 -30.09 21.35 1.84
CA ASP A 327 -31.40 21.85 1.40
C ASP A 327 -31.27 23.17 0.65
N ASP A 328 -30.48 24.11 1.17
CA ASP A 328 -30.19 25.38 0.49
C ASP A 328 -29.47 25.16 -0.84
N VAL A 329 -28.49 24.24 -0.88
CA VAL A 329 -27.76 23.89 -2.10
C VAL A 329 -28.68 23.22 -3.13
N ALA A 330 -29.55 22.29 -2.72
CA ALA A 330 -30.48 21.61 -3.60
C ALA A 330 -31.46 22.58 -4.28
N HIS A 331 -31.82 23.68 -3.60
CA HIS A 331 -32.69 24.73 -4.11
C HIS A 331 -31.93 25.92 -4.75
N GLY A 332 -30.60 25.82 -4.90
CA GLY A 332 -29.79 26.88 -5.50
C GLY A 332 -29.70 28.17 -4.68
N ARG A 333 -30.10 28.14 -3.39
CA ARG A 333 -29.96 29.27 -2.46
C ARG A 333 -28.53 29.43 -1.96
N ARG A 334 -27.71 28.39 -2.11
CA ARG A 334 -26.32 28.35 -1.66
C ARG A 334 -25.47 27.49 -2.60
N ASP A 335 -24.19 27.84 -2.73
CA ASP A 335 -23.28 27.10 -3.61
C ASP A 335 -21.88 26.89 -3.01
N THR A 336 -21.50 27.67 -1.99
CA THR A 336 -20.15 27.61 -1.38
C THR A 336 -20.21 27.05 0.04
N LEU A 337 -19.20 26.23 0.39
CA LEU A 337 -19.01 25.64 1.72
C LEU A 337 -17.75 26.24 2.37
N GLY A 338 -17.93 27.21 3.26
CA GLY A 338 -16.83 27.93 3.89
C GLY A 338 -15.92 28.62 2.85
N ALA A 339 -14.61 28.37 2.93
CA ALA A 339 -13.64 28.81 1.93
C ALA A 339 -13.37 27.73 0.86
N LEU A 340 -14.10 26.61 0.89
CA LEU A 340 -14.03 25.58 -0.14
C LEU A 340 -14.88 26.03 -1.33
N GLY A 341 -14.39 25.80 -2.55
CA GLY A 341 -14.95 26.33 -3.78
C GLY A 341 -16.42 25.95 -4.06
N SER A 342 -16.91 26.33 -5.24
CA SER A 342 -18.29 26.08 -5.67
C SER A 342 -18.64 24.58 -5.71
N LEU A 343 -19.71 24.18 -5.01
CA LEU A 343 -20.21 22.81 -5.01
C LEU A 343 -20.80 22.44 -6.37
N SER A 344 -21.48 23.36 -7.05
CA SER A 344 -22.00 23.11 -8.40
C SER A 344 -20.88 22.93 -9.42
N GLN A 345 -19.81 23.72 -9.34
CA GLN A 345 -18.61 23.52 -10.16
C GLN A 345 -17.91 22.19 -9.85
N ALA A 346 -17.69 21.88 -8.57
CA ALA A 346 -17.10 20.62 -8.14
C ALA A 346 -17.95 19.42 -8.60
N ARG A 347 -19.28 19.54 -8.57
CA ARG A 347 -20.20 18.51 -9.08
C ARG A 347 -20.09 18.38 -10.59
N GLY A 348 -20.05 19.48 -11.34
CA GLY A 348 -19.83 19.44 -12.78
C GLY A 348 -18.50 18.75 -13.13
N ALA A 349 -17.44 19.07 -12.40
CA ALA A 349 -16.14 18.44 -12.55
C ALA A 349 -16.20 16.94 -12.21
N PHE A 350 -16.85 16.56 -11.11
CA PHE A 350 -17.08 15.16 -10.74
C PHE A 350 -17.84 14.37 -11.81
N LEU A 351 -18.95 14.92 -12.32
CA LEU A 351 -19.75 14.29 -13.38
C LEU A 351 -18.95 14.15 -14.68
N SER A 352 -18.07 15.12 -14.99
CA SER A 352 -17.17 15.05 -16.16
C SER A 352 -16.18 13.90 -16.11
N LEU A 353 -15.85 13.39 -14.91
CA LEU A 353 -14.96 12.24 -14.75
C LEU A 353 -15.63 10.92 -15.18
N GLY A 354 -16.94 10.89 -15.38
CA GLY A 354 -17.69 9.68 -15.77
C GLY A 354 -17.66 8.57 -14.72
N LEU A 355 -17.41 8.91 -13.46
CA LEU A 355 -17.33 7.96 -12.35
C LEU A 355 -18.72 7.40 -12.05
N THR A 356 -18.93 6.12 -12.37
CA THR A 356 -20.19 5.43 -12.07
C THR A 356 -19.98 4.40 -10.97
N SER A 357 -21.05 4.18 -10.18
CA SER A 357 -21.10 3.03 -9.29
C SER A 357 -21.19 1.75 -10.13
N PRO A 358 -20.38 0.71 -9.90
CA PRO A 358 -20.57 -0.55 -10.58
C PRO A 358 -21.95 -1.12 -10.22
N PRO A 359 -22.66 -1.78 -11.14
CA PRO A 359 -23.87 -2.51 -10.80
C PRO A 359 -23.53 -3.53 -9.70
N SER A 360 -24.34 -3.54 -8.64
CA SER A 360 -24.09 -4.36 -7.46
C SER A 360 -23.78 -5.81 -7.86
N SER A 361 -22.59 -6.30 -7.50
CA SER A 361 -22.13 -7.65 -7.79
C SER A 361 -22.93 -8.67 -6.97
N ARG A 362 -24.16 -8.96 -7.40
CA ARG A 362 -24.95 -10.13 -6.96
C ARG A 362 -26.08 -10.55 -7.90
N ALA A 363 -26.28 -9.88 -9.03
CA ALA A 363 -27.12 -10.39 -10.10
C ALA A 363 -26.24 -10.97 -11.21
N ARG A 364 -26.13 -12.30 -11.27
CA ARG A 364 -25.72 -12.99 -12.50
C ARG A 364 -26.65 -12.50 -13.62
N PRO A 365 -26.15 -12.14 -14.82
CA PRO A 365 -27.06 -12.00 -15.95
C PRO A 365 -27.64 -13.39 -16.24
N ARG A 366 -28.95 -13.55 -16.07
CA ARG A 366 -29.68 -14.58 -16.82
C ARG A 366 -29.60 -14.20 -18.29
N ALA A 367 -29.48 -15.22 -19.15
CA ALA A 367 -29.52 -15.09 -20.60
C ALA A 367 -30.78 -14.30 -21.07
N PRO A 368 -30.69 -13.57 -22.19
CA PRO A 368 -31.58 -12.45 -22.48
C PRO A 368 -32.98 -12.89 -22.91
N GLY A 369 -33.99 -12.41 -22.18
CA GLY A 369 -35.32 -12.13 -22.69
C GLY A 369 -35.42 -10.62 -22.94
N SER A 370 -35.86 -10.26 -24.14
CA SER A 370 -35.95 -8.91 -24.66
C SER A 370 -36.63 -7.90 -23.74
N GLU A 371 -35.97 -6.77 -23.48
CA GLU A 371 -36.64 -5.46 -23.42
C GLU A 371 -35.60 -4.34 -23.59
N ARG A 372 -35.79 -3.55 -24.66
CA ARG A 372 -34.94 -2.42 -25.03
C ARG A 372 -35.31 -1.21 -24.18
N THR A 373 -34.35 -0.65 -23.43
CA THR A 373 -34.43 0.73 -22.92
C THR A 373 -34.05 1.72 -24.04
N PRO A 374 -34.65 2.92 -24.09
CA PRO A 374 -34.60 3.77 -25.27
C PRO A 374 -33.24 4.46 -25.43
N ALA A 375 -32.80 4.52 -26.69
CA ALA A 375 -31.55 5.12 -27.11
C ALA A 375 -31.55 6.63 -26.84
N VAL A 376 -30.51 7.10 -26.15
CA VAL A 376 -30.07 8.49 -26.20
C VAL A 376 -29.69 8.80 -27.65
N ALA A 377 -30.22 9.90 -28.19
CA ALA A 377 -30.02 10.28 -29.58
C ALA A 377 -28.52 10.38 -29.94
N PRO A 378 -28.07 9.77 -31.04
CA PRO A 378 -26.67 9.85 -31.46
C PRO A 378 -26.33 11.25 -31.99
N SER A 379 -25.19 11.79 -31.53
CA SER A 379 -24.58 12.98 -32.14
C SER A 379 -24.33 12.74 -33.64
N PRO A 380 -24.50 13.76 -34.51
CA PRO A 380 -24.61 13.56 -35.96
C PRO A 380 -23.29 13.26 -36.71
N SER A 381 -22.25 12.74 -36.06
CA SER A 381 -20.98 12.36 -36.69
C SER A 381 -20.71 10.85 -36.79
N ALA A 382 -21.60 10.00 -36.28
CA ALA A 382 -21.43 8.55 -36.30
C ALA A 382 -21.83 7.93 -37.65
N GLN A 383 -20.98 8.04 -38.67
CA GLN A 383 -21.07 7.14 -39.82
C GLN A 383 -20.94 5.68 -39.32
N PRO A 384 -21.83 4.75 -39.74
CA PRO A 384 -21.70 3.35 -39.35
C PRO A 384 -20.35 2.81 -39.82
N LEU A 385 -19.52 2.34 -38.87
CA LEU A 385 -18.26 1.66 -39.13
C LEU A 385 -18.52 0.42 -40.00
N ARG A 386 -18.25 0.50 -41.31
CA ARG A 386 -18.36 -0.60 -42.29
C ARG A 386 -17.16 -1.57 -42.28
N ALA A 387 -16.13 -1.28 -41.49
CA ALA A 387 -14.90 -2.08 -41.38
C ALA A 387 -15.19 -3.46 -40.77
N ARG A 388 -14.73 -4.53 -41.43
CA ARG A 388 -14.99 -5.93 -41.00
C ARG A 388 -13.76 -6.66 -40.47
N SER A 389 -12.55 -6.31 -40.93
CA SER A 389 -11.29 -6.95 -40.51
C SER A 389 -10.65 -6.24 -39.31
N LEU A 390 -9.77 -6.94 -38.59
CA LEU A 390 -8.99 -6.35 -37.50
C LEU A 390 -8.05 -5.24 -38.03
N ASP A 391 -7.45 -5.44 -39.20
CA ASP A 391 -6.55 -4.47 -39.82
C ASP A 391 -7.27 -3.16 -40.19
N ASP A 392 -8.52 -3.23 -40.65
CA ASP A 392 -9.32 -2.04 -40.96
C ASP A 392 -9.68 -1.26 -39.68
N LEU A 393 -10.00 -1.98 -38.61
CA LEU A 393 -10.30 -1.38 -37.30
C LEU A 393 -9.05 -0.74 -36.69
N GLU A 394 -7.91 -1.43 -36.78
CA GLU A 394 -6.62 -0.92 -36.31
C GLU A 394 -6.20 0.34 -37.06
N ARG A 395 -6.23 0.29 -38.40
CA ARG A 395 -5.91 1.45 -39.26
C ARG A 395 -6.78 2.65 -38.92
N ARG A 396 -8.09 2.44 -38.77
CA ARG A 396 -9.02 3.50 -38.40
C ARG A 396 -8.79 4.02 -36.98
N ALA A 397 -8.38 3.16 -36.03
CA ALA A 397 -8.02 3.59 -34.69
C ALA A 397 -6.77 4.50 -34.69
N TRP A 398 -5.78 4.21 -35.53
CA TRP A 398 -4.60 5.07 -35.75
C TRP A 398 -4.96 6.38 -36.45
N GLU A 399 -5.80 6.37 -37.49
CA GLU A 399 -6.27 7.58 -38.18
C GLU A 399 -7.04 8.53 -37.25
N ARG A 400 -7.66 7.99 -36.18
CA ARG A 400 -8.57 8.70 -35.28
C ARG A 400 -8.13 8.64 -33.82
N LEU A 401 -6.83 8.74 -33.53
CA LEU A 401 -6.28 8.65 -32.16
C LEU A 401 -6.96 9.56 -31.13
N GLY A 402 -7.32 10.79 -31.52
CA GLY A 402 -7.98 11.76 -30.64
C GLY A 402 -9.48 11.53 -30.42
N ASP A 403 -10.14 10.74 -31.28
CA ASP A 403 -11.60 10.57 -31.29
C ASP A 403 -12.04 9.43 -30.38
N GLU A 404 -12.46 9.79 -29.17
CA GLU A 404 -12.92 8.84 -28.17
C GLU A 404 -14.17 8.07 -28.61
N ALA A 405 -15.09 8.71 -29.34
CA ALA A 405 -16.31 8.06 -29.81
C ALA A 405 -15.97 6.96 -30.82
N THR A 406 -15.03 7.23 -31.73
CA THR A 406 -14.51 6.22 -32.66
C THR A 406 -13.80 5.09 -31.92
N HIS A 407 -12.91 5.40 -30.96
CA HIS A 407 -12.23 4.37 -30.17
C HIS A 407 -13.19 3.49 -29.35
N ARG A 408 -14.22 4.09 -28.74
CA ARG A 408 -15.26 3.36 -28.00
C ARG A 408 -16.07 2.44 -28.91
N ALA A 409 -16.42 2.92 -30.11
CA ALA A 409 -17.12 2.12 -31.10
C ALA A 409 -16.26 0.95 -31.62
N ILE A 410 -14.96 1.16 -31.83
CA ILE A 410 -14.01 0.11 -32.21
C ILE A 410 -13.87 -0.90 -31.06
N PHE A 411 -13.66 -0.46 -29.82
CA PHE A 411 -13.53 -1.33 -28.66
C PHE A 411 -14.76 -2.25 -28.49
N ALA A 412 -15.97 -1.70 -28.63
CA ALA A 412 -17.20 -2.49 -28.59
C ALA A 412 -17.24 -3.59 -29.67
N ARG A 413 -16.75 -3.31 -30.88
CA ARG A 413 -16.66 -4.32 -31.97
C ARG A 413 -15.59 -5.37 -31.70
N LEU A 414 -14.47 -4.98 -31.09
CA LEU A 414 -13.44 -5.94 -30.68
C LEU A 414 -13.97 -6.90 -29.59
N GLY A 415 -14.89 -6.46 -28.73
CA GLY A 415 -15.56 -7.29 -27.74
C GLY A 415 -16.38 -8.46 -28.32
N GLU A 416 -16.76 -8.39 -29.60
CA GLU A 416 -17.46 -9.48 -30.30
C GLU A 416 -16.48 -10.57 -30.81
N ARG A 417 -15.16 -10.40 -30.64
CA ARG A 417 -14.12 -11.29 -31.18
C ARG A 417 -13.57 -12.23 -30.09
N PRO A 418 -13.84 -13.55 -30.15
CA PRO A 418 -13.34 -14.51 -29.16
C PRO A 418 -11.82 -14.52 -28.98
N GLU A 419 -11.07 -14.26 -30.06
CA GLU A 419 -9.61 -14.21 -30.06
C GLU A 419 -9.02 -13.01 -29.29
N LEU A 420 -9.86 -12.03 -28.93
CA LEU A 420 -9.51 -10.86 -28.12
C LEU A 420 -10.05 -10.93 -26.69
N GLU A 421 -10.86 -11.94 -26.36
CA GLU A 421 -11.56 -12.07 -25.07
C GLU A 421 -10.61 -11.90 -23.88
N CYS A 422 -9.49 -12.64 -23.85
CA CYS A 422 -8.52 -12.56 -22.75
C CYS A 422 -7.83 -11.19 -22.65
N GLY A 423 -7.43 -10.61 -23.78
CA GLY A 423 -6.75 -9.31 -23.81
C GLY A 423 -7.67 -8.16 -23.38
N LEU A 424 -8.93 -8.19 -23.84
CA LEU A 424 -9.95 -7.22 -23.43
C LEU A 424 -10.35 -7.41 -21.97
N ALA A 425 -10.50 -8.64 -21.50
CA ALA A 425 -10.76 -8.93 -20.09
C ALA A 425 -9.62 -8.46 -19.18
N ALA A 426 -8.36 -8.52 -19.63
CA ALA A 426 -7.23 -7.96 -18.91
C ALA A 426 -7.28 -6.42 -18.84
N ILE A 427 -7.62 -5.75 -19.95
CA ILE A 427 -7.85 -4.29 -19.98
C ILE A 427 -8.98 -3.92 -19.02
N ASP A 428 -10.13 -4.60 -19.10
CA ASP A 428 -11.29 -4.36 -18.25
C ASP A 428 -10.94 -4.57 -16.76
N TYR A 429 -10.14 -5.59 -16.44
CA TYR A 429 -9.69 -5.85 -15.07
C TYR A 429 -8.82 -4.72 -14.52
N ILE A 430 -7.90 -4.21 -15.35
CA ILE A 430 -7.04 -3.08 -15.00
C ILE A 430 -7.87 -1.79 -14.87
N ASP A 431 -8.90 -1.62 -15.70
CA ASP A 431 -9.74 -0.42 -15.73
C ASP A 431 -10.76 -0.34 -14.59
N GLN A 432 -11.31 -1.48 -14.15
CA GLN A 432 -12.31 -1.58 -13.08
C GLN A 432 -11.72 -1.53 -11.66
N ASP A 433 -10.45 -1.12 -11.55
CA ASP A 433 -9.66 -1.22 -10.31
C ASP A 433 -9.69 -2.64 -9.72
N GLY A 434 -8.94 -3.57 -10.33
CA GLY A 434 -8.33 -4.69 -9.61
C GLY A 434 -7.39 -4.26 -8.46
N HIS A 435 -7.64 -3.10 -7.83
CA HIS A 435 -6.73 -2.32 -6.99
C HIS A 435 -7.27 -2.06 -5.58
N VAL A 436 -8.23 -2.86 -5.08
CA VAL A 436 -8.79 -2.64 -3.74
C VAL A 436 -9.08 -3.95 -2.98
N HIS A 437 -8.06 -4.80 -2.86
CA HIS A 437 -8.00 -5.84 -1.84
C HIS A 437 -6.73 -5.67 -1.00
N ASP A 438 -6.88 -5.23 0.27
CA ASP A 438 -5.90 -5.30 1.37
C ASP A 438 -4.41 -5.11 1.04
N ASN A 439 -3.78 -4.10 1.67
CA ASN A 439 -2.42 -3.53 1.49
C ASN A 439 -1.18 -4.47 1.41
N ALA A 440 -1.31 -5.78 1.18
CA ALA A 440 -0.21 -6.70 0.92
C ALA A 440 -0.42 -7.63 -0.30
N VAL A 441 -1.65 -7.74 -0.86
CA VAL A 441 -1.98 -8.68 -1.96
C VAL A 441 -2.00 -7.99 -3.35
N LEU A 442 -2.06 -6.65 -3.36
CA LEU A 442 -2.32 -5.79 -4.53
C LEU A 442 -1.31 -5.82 -5.69
N PRO A 443 0.02 -5.92 -5.47
CA PRO A 443 0.97 -5.84 -6.59
C PRO A 443 0.88 -7.04 -7.55
N ASN A 444 0.62 -8.23 -7.00
CA ASN A 444 0.68 -9.49 -7.74
C ASN A 444 -0.47 -9.64 -8.74
N GLU A 445 -1.70 -9.24 -8.37
CA GLU A 445 -2.86 -9.35 -9.27
C GLU A 445 -2.79 -8.37 -10.44
N ARG A 446 -2.23 -7.18 -10.21
CA ARG A 446 -1.97 -6.20 -11.27
C ARG A 446 -0.87 -6.69 -12.21
N GLU A 447 0.23 -7.18 -11.65
CA GLU A 447 1.31 -7.76 -12.44
C GLU A 447 0.81 -8.95 -13.26
N GLU A 448 -0.02 -9.82 -12.67
CA GLU A 448 -0.68 -10.91 -13.39
C GLU A 448 -1.50 -10.41 -14.57
N ALA A 449 -2.32 -9.37 -14.38
CA ALA A 449 -3.14 -8.80 -15.45
C ALA A 449 -2.32 -8.21 -16.59
N LEU A 450 -1.21 -7.52 -16.28
CA LEU A 450 -0.28 -6.99 -17.28
C LEU A 450 0.44 -8.14 -18.00
N LEU A 451 0.85 -9.19 -17.30
CA LEU A 451 1.44 -10.39 -17.91
C LEU A 451 0.43 -11.09 -18.84
N ALA A 452 -0.84 -11.18 -18.45
CA ALA A 452 -1.91 -11.72 -19.29
C ALA A 452 -2.10 -10.86 -20.54
N LEU A 453 -2.09 -9.53 -20.40
CA LEU A 453 -2.17 -8.62 -21.53
C LEU A 453 -0.96 -8.77 -22.47
N GLY A 454 0.26 -8.92 -21.95
CA GLY A 454 1.43 -9.17 -22.78
C GLY A 454 1.39 -10.52 -23.50
N ALA A 455 0.82 -11.55 -22.87
CA ALA A 455 0.72 -12.89 -23.46
C ALA A 455 -0.41 -13.04 -24.49
N HIS A 456 -1.54 -12.32 -24.31
CA HIS A 456 -2.77 -12.51 -25.10
C HIS A 456 -3.24 -11.26 -25.85
N GLY A 457 -2.68 -10.10 -25.54
CA GLY A 457 -3.01 -8.85 -26.18
C GLY A 457 -2.62 -8.86 -27.65
N ARG A 458 -3.45 -8.20 -28.47
CA ARG A 458 -3.24 -8.12 -29.92
C ARG A 458 -2.85 -6.70 -30.35
N PRO A 459 -2.07 -6.55 -31.43
CA PRO A 459 -1.63 -5.24 -31.91
C PRO A 459 -2.76 -4.24 -32.19
N VAL A 460 -3.96 -4.71 -32.57
CA VAL A 460 -5.18 -3.89 -32.76
C VAL A 460 -5.58 -3.07 -31.51
N LEU A 461 -5.16 -3.48 -30.31
CA LEU A 461 -5.43 -2.77 -29.05
C LEU A 461 -4.49 -1.56 -28.85
N VAL A 462 -3.34 -1.53 -29.51
CA VAL A 462 -2.30 -0.50 -29.34
C VAL A 462 -2.82 0.91 -29.65
N PRO A 463 -3.42 1.22 -30.82
CA PRO A 463 -3.92 2.56 -31.09
C PRO A 463 -5.00 3.03 -30.10
N LEU A 464 -5.81 2.11 -29.57
CA LEU A 464 -6.84 2.44 -28.57
C LEU A 464 -6.19 2.86 -27.24
N LEU A 465 -5.16 2.12 -26.82
CA LEU A 465 -4.39 2.45 -25.61
C LEU A 465 -3.50 3.67 -25.81
N VAL A 466 -2.95 3.91 -27.01
CA VAL A 466 -2.23 5.15 -27.35
C VAL A 466 -3.17 6.35 -27.25
N GLY A 467 -4.39 6.26 -27.81
CA GLY A 467 -5.37 7.34 -27.68
C GLY A 467 -5.65 7.68 -26.21
N ARG A 468 -5.78 6.66 -25.35
CA ARG A 468 -5.95 6.83 -23.90
C ARG A 468 -4.70 7.41 -23.22
N ALA A 469 -3.51 6.94 -23.54
CA ALA A 469 -2.25 7.45 -23.02
C ALA A 469 -2.03 8.93 -23.39
N LEU A 470 -2.44 9.35 -24.60
CA LEU A 470 -2.42 10.75 -25.02
C LEU A 470 -3.37 11.65 -24.20
N ARG A 471 -4.30 11.07 -23.44
CA ARG A 471 -5.15 11.74 -22.45
C ARG A 471 -4.64 11.53 -21.02
N GLU A 472 -3.38 11.14 -20.88
CA GLU A 472 -2.65 10.94 -19.61
C GLU A 472 -3.20 9.80 -18.73
N ASP A 473 -3.89 8.82 -19.32
CA ASP A 473 -4.31 7.60 -18.63
C ASP A 473 -3.08 6.72 -18.30
N LEU A 474 -2.59 6.81 -17.07
CA LEU A 474 -1.42 6.05 -16.57
C LEU A 474 -1.58 4.53 -16.75
N ARG A 475 -2.80 4.01 -16.65
CA ARG A 475 -3.06 2.57 -16.83
C ARG A 475 -2.82 2.17 -18.27
N ALA A 476 -3.22 3.02 -19.22
CA ALA A 476 -2.97 2.78 -20.64
C ALA A 476 -1.48 2.78 -20.95
N ILE A 477 -0.69 3.65 -20.32
CA ILE A 477 0.77 3.68 -20.46
C ILE A 477 1.39 2.36 -20.00
N ASP A 478 1.01 1.86 -18.82
CA ASP A 478 1.51 0.59 -18.30
C ASP A 478 1.07 -0.61 -19.18
N MET A 479 -0.17 -0.58 -19.69
CA MET A 479 -0.68 -1.58 -20.64
C MET A 479 0.07 -1.58 -21.97
N LEU A 480 0.46 -0.41 -22.49
CA LEU A 480 1.30 -0.31 -23.68
C LEU A 480 2.69 -0.93 -23.46
N GLY A 481 3.28 -0.69 -22.28
CA GLY A 481 4.53 -1.35 -21.89
C GLY A 481 4.39 -2.88 -21.87
N ALA A 482 3.27 -3.39 -21.34
CA ALA A 482 2.99 -4.83 -21.28
C ALA A 482 2.75 -5.46 -22.67
N LEU A 483 2.09 -4.76 -23.59
CA LEU A 483 1.87 -5.24 -24.96
C LEU A 483 3.15 -5.37 -25.78
N GLY A 484 4.19 -4.59 -25.45
CA GLY A 484 5.49 -4.72 -26.11
C GLY A 484 5.54 -4.23 -27.56
N ASP A 485 4.52 -3.52 -28.05
CA ASP A 485 4.46 -3.05 -29.44
C ASP A 485 5.23 -1.73 -29.63
N ALA A 486 6.31 -1.78 -30.40
CA ALA A 486 7.20 -0.65 -30.65
C ALA A 486 6.51 0.57 -31.29
N ARG A 487 5.33 0.41 -31.91
CA ARG A 487 4.56 1.53 -32.49
C ARG A 487 4.03 2.49 -31.42
N ALA A 488 3.99 2.08 -30.16
CA ALA A 488 3.68 2.94 -29.03
C ALA A 488 4.81 3.93 -28.67
N ILE A 489 6.06 3.68 -29.09
CA ILE A 489 7.23 4.47 -28.67
C ILE A 489 7.11 5.95 -29.06
N PRO A 490 6.82 6.34 -30.33
CA PRO A 490 6.75 7.76 -30.68
C PRO A 490 5.65 8.54 -29.94
N PRO A 491 4.40 8.03 -29.81
CA PRO A 491 3.39 8.67 -28.98
C PRO A 491 3.79 8.80 -27.50
N LEU A 492 4.41 7.76 -26.92
CA LEU A 492 4.90 7.81 -25.53
C LEU A 492 5.99 8.87 -25.34
N LEU A 493 6.92 9.00 -26.30
CA LEU A 493 7.93 10.06 -26.26
C LEU A 493 7.30 11.46 -26.29
N SER A 494 6.25 11.66 -27.08
CA SER A 494 5.55 12.95 -27.15
C SER A 494 4.91 13.37 -25.82
N LEU A 495 4.61 12.42 -24.93
CA LEU A 495 4.11 12.72 -23.58
C LEU A 495 5.19 13.34 -22.68
N LEU A 496 6.46 13.04 -22.92
CA LEU A 496 7.57 13.61 -22.15
C LEU A 496 7.82 15.08 -22.50
N ASP A 497 7.31 15.55 -23.64
CA ASP A 497 7.47 16.94 -24.11
C ASP A 497 6.34 17.86 -23.62
N ARG A 498 5.37 17.33 -22.88
CA ARG A 498 4.30 18.10 -22.25
C ARG A 498 4.78 18.81 -20.99
N PRO A 499 4.05 19.86 -20.52
CA PRO A 499 4.34 20.51 -19.26
C PRO A 499 4.39 19.49 -18.11
N SER A 500 5.53 19.43 -17.42
CA SER A 500 5.74 18.43 -16.37
C SER A 500 4.82 18.64 -15.17
N GLN A 501 4.16 17.57 -14.74
CA GLN A 501 3.35 17.56 -13.53
C GLN A 501 4.24 17.55 -12.29
N ARG A 502 3.81 18.16 -11.17
CA ARG A 502 4.61 18.32 -9.95
C ARG A 502 5.35 17.06 -9.49
N TYR A 503 4.69 15.90 -9.53
CA TYR A 503 5.23 14.62 -9.06
C TYR A 503 5.68 13.66 -10.17
N ARG A 504 5.72 14.13 -11.41
CA ARG A 504 6.26 13.40 -12.56
C ARG A 504 5.66 12.00 -12.78
N HIS A 505 4.39 11.81 -12.43
CA HIS A 505 3.74 10.48 -12.48
C HIS A 505 3.63 9.96 -13.92
N VAL A 506 3.19 10.81 -14.84
CA VAL A 506 3.12 10.47 -16.27
C VAL A 506 4.50 10.13 -16.80
N GLU A 507 5.50 10.97 -16.53
CA GLU A 507 6.87 10.75 -16.97
C GLU A 507 7.43 9.43 -16.41
N THR A 508 7.19 9.14 -15.13
CA THR A 508 7.64 7.88 -14.50
C THR A 508 7.02 6.67 -15.17
N SER A 509 5.70 6.70 -15.42
CA SER A 509 5.00 5.61 -16.15
C SER A 509 5.51 5.48 -17.59
N VAL A 510 5.72 6.59 -18.29
CA VAL A 510 6.24 6.59 -19.67
C VAL A 510 7.64 5.97 -19.71
N VAL A 511 8.54 6.38 -18.81
CA VAL A 511 9.91 5.85 -18.74
C VAL A 511 9.89 4.34 -18.44
N SER A 512 9.03 3.89 -17.52
CA SER A 512 8.83 2.46 -17.23
C SER A 512 8.30 1.68 -18.45
N ALA A 513 7.34 2.24 -19.19
CA ALA A 513 6.83 1.64 -20.41
C ALA A 513 7.90 1.56 -21.51
N LEU A 514 8.71 2.62 -21.68
CA LEU A 514 9.84 2.64 -22.62
C LEU A 514 10.90 1.59 -22.26
N ARG A 515 11.14 1.35 -20.97
CA ARG A 515 11.99 0.26 -20.48
C ARG A 515 11.43 -1.10 -20.89
N ALA A 516 10.14 -1.35 -20.66
CA ALA A 516 9.47 -2.60 -21.03
C ALA A 516 9.47 -2.84 -22.56
N LEU A 517 9.34 -1.77 -23.34
CA LEU A 517 9.40 -1.79 -24.81
C LEU A 517 10.82 -1.97 -25.37
N GLY A 518 11.85 -1.90 -24.53
CA GLY A 518 13.26 -1.95 -24.99
C GLY A 518 13.61 -0.78 -25.92
N ALA A 519 13.02 0.41 -25.69
CA ALA A 519 13.07 1.56 -26.58
C ALA A 519 14.45 2.24 -26.60
N ARG A 520 15.49 1.58 -27.13
CA ARG A 520 16.84 2.15 -27.30
C ARG A 520 16.86 3.52 -28.01
N PRO A 521 16.04 3.78 -29.05
CA PRO A 521 15.98 5.11 -29.67
C PRO A 521 15.53 6.24 -28.72
N ALA A 522 14.93 5.94 -27.57
CA ALA A 522 14.52 6.94 -26.58
C ALA A 522 15.69 7.49 -25.76
N VAL A 523 16.87 6.83 -25.76
CA VAL A 523 17.99 7.16 -24.88
C VAL A 523 18.36 8.65 -24.90
N PRO A 524 18.54 9.33 -26.05
CA PRO A 524 18.90 10.75 -26.07
C PRO A 524 17.88 11.62 -25.33
N ARG A 525 16.58 11.33 -25.48
CA ARG A 525 15.51 12.06 -24.80
C ARG A 525 15.47 11.78 -23.30
N LEU A 526 15.73 10.54 -22.91
CA LEU A 526 15.83 10.14 -21.49
C LEU A 526 17.04 10.79 -20.80
N LEU A 527 18.16 10.95 -21.51
CA LEU A 527 19.33 11.67 -20.99
C LEU A 527 19.06 13.15 -20.80
N ALA A 528 18.38 13.79 -21.76
CA ALA A 528 17.91 15.17 -21.60
C ALA A 528 16.97 15.30 -20.39
N LEU A 529 16.00 14.38 -20.26
CA LEU A 529 15.07 14.38 -19.12
C LEU A 529 15.79 14.19 -17.78
N LEU A 530 16.83 13.36 -17.72
CA LEU A 530 17.66 13.19 -16.52
C LEU A 530 18.39 14.49 -16.15
N ALA A 531 18.94 15.20 -17.15
CA ALA A 531 19.62 16.48 -16.95
C ALA A 531 18.65 17.58 -16.45
N ASP A 532 17.41 17.57 -16.93
CA ASP A 532 16.37 18.54 -16.56
C ASP A 532 15.78 18.31 -15.16
N ASN A 533 16.10 17.19 -14.50
CA ASN A 533 15.56 16.82 -13.20
C ASN A 533 16.67 16.61 -12.15
N PRO A 534 17.44 17.66 -11.80
CA PRO A 534 18.43 17.56 -10.73
C PRO A 534 17.75 17.34 -9.37
N LEU A 535 18.48 16.71 -8.45
CA LEU A 535 18.06 16.42 -7.08
C LEU A 535 18.91 17.24 -6.10
N ARG A 536 18.69 18.56 -6.00
CA ARG A 536 19.57 19.48 -5.23
C ARG A 536 19.18 19.58 -3.77
N ASP A 537 17.88 19.49 -3.49
CA ASP A 537 17.31 19.58 -2.15
C ASP A 537 16.19 18.54 -1.96
N TRP A 538 15.73 18.42 -0.72
CA TRP A 538 14.73 17.43 -0.33
C TRP A 538 13.37 17.61 -1.04
N LYS A 539 13.01 18.83 -1.45
CA LYS A 539 11.75 19.07 -2.17
C LYS A 539 11.85 18.52 -3.58
N GLU A 540 12.96 18.77 -4.28
CA GLU A 540 13.24 18.15 -5.57
C GLU A 540 13.40 16.63 -5.45
N GLY A 541 14.04 16.15 -4.39
CA GLY A 541 14.12 14.72 -4.04
C GLY A 541 12.75 14.06 -3.97
N LEU A 542 11.81 14.73 -3.30
CA LEU A 542 10.43 14.25 -3.18
C LEU A 542 9.64 14.32 -4.49
N GLU A 543 9.78 15.41 -5.24
CA GLU A 543 9.01 15.67 -6.46
C GLU A 543 9.53 14.88 -7.68
N ARG A 544 10.84 14.61 -7.75
CA ARG A 544 11.53 14.08 -8.94
C ARG A 544 12.30 12.78 -8.68
N GLY A 545 12.60 12.45 -7.42
CA GLY A 545 13.37 11.24 -7.06
C GLY A 545 12.84 9.94 -7.66
N PRO A 546 11.51 9.68 -7.66
CA PRO A 546 10.95 8.50 -8.32
C PRO A 546 11.24 8.45 -9.82
N LEU A 547 11.08 9.57 -10.54
CA LEU A 547 11.39 9.67 -11.96
C LEU A 547 12.88 9.45 -12.21
N VAL A 548 13.76 10.12 -11.44
CA VAL A 548 15.22 9.99 -11.60
C VAL A 548 15.67 8.55 -11.38
N LYS A 549 15.12 7.87 -10.36
CA LYS A 549 15.37 6.45 -10.13
C LYS A 549 14.98 5.59 -11.34
N GLU A 550 13.77 5.79 -11.88
CA GLU A 550 13.28 5.02 -13.04
C GLU A 550 14.09 5.34 -14.30
N LEU A 551 14.52 6.58 -14.49
CA LEU A 551 15.42 6.99 -15.59
C LEU A 551 16.75 6.25 -15.53
N VAL A 552 17.41 6.26 -14.37
CA VAL A 552 18.69 5.57 -14.17
C VAL A 552 18.55 4.07 -14.42
N ALA A 553 17.50 3.44 -13.86
CA ALA A 553 17.23 2.03 -14.09
C ALA A 553 17.00 1.72 -15.57
N THR A 554 16.20 2.55 -16.25
CA THR A 554 15.85 2.39 -17.66
C THR A 554 17.07 2.56 -18.57
N LEU A 555 17.86 3.62 -18.37
CA LEU A 555 19.09 3.86 -19.12
C LEU A 555 20.08 2.69 -18.97
N GLY A 556 20.22 2.15 -17.75
CA GLY A 556 21.05 0.97 -17.49
C GLY A 556 20.55 -0.30 -18.21
N VAL A 557 19.23 -0.50 -18.30
CA VAL A 557 18.62 -1.63 -19.01
C VAL A 557 18.69 -1.49 -20.54
N LEU A 558 18.48 -0.28 -21.07
CA LEU A 558 18.57 -0.03 -22.51
C LEU A 558 20.00 -0.23 -23.04
N GLY A 559 21.01 -0.01 -22.19
CA GLY A 559 22.37 -0.47 -22.43
C GLY A 559 23.23 0.46 -23.28
N ASP A 560 22.86 1.74 -23.40
CA ASP A 560 23.60 2.73 -24.21
C ASP A 560 24.74 3.38 -23.40
N ALA A 561 25.96 3.29 -23.94
CA ALA A 561 27.17 3.80 -23.28
C ALA A 561 27.12 5.31 -22.99
N ALA A 562 26.35 6.10 -23.72
CA ALA A 562 26.17 7.54 -23.48
C ALA A 562 25.59 7.84 -22.09
N ALA A 563 24.84 6.90 -21.50
CA ALA A 563 24.26 7.06 -20.16
C ALA A 563 25.27 6.98 -19.02
N ALA A 564 26.45 6.38 -19.25
CA ALA A 564 27.41 6.12 -18.18
C ALA A 564 27.96 7.41 -17.55
N GLY A 565 28.21 8.44 -18.36
CA GLY A 565 28.71 9.73 -17.88
C GLY A 565 27.71 10.43 -16.96
N PRO A 566 26.48 10.71 -17.41
CA PRO A 566 25.44 11.34 -16.59
C PRO A 566 25.10 10.58 -15.31
N ILE A 567 25.04 9.23 -15.35
CA ILE A 567 24.78 8.42 -14.14
C ILE A 567 25.96 8.49 -13.17
N HIS A 568 27.20 8.51 -13.66
CA HIS A 568 28.38 8.69 -12.82
C HIS A 568 28.41 10.08 -12.16
N GLU A 569 28.03 11.13 -12.89
CA GLU A 569 27.96 12.48 -12.32
C GLU A 569 26.88 12.59 -11.24
N LEU A 570 25.72 11.97 -11.46
CA LEU A 570 24.67 11.88 -10.46
C LEU A 570 25.17 11.19 -9.18
N LEU A 571 25.92 10.09 -9.33
CA LEU A 571 26.50 9.34 -8.20
C LEU A 571 27.51 10.18 -7.39
N ARG A 572 28.23 11.11 -8.03
CA ARG A 572 29.20 12.00 -7.38
C ARG A 572 28.54 13.18 -6.64
N SER A 573 27.26 13.41 -6.87
CA SER A 573 26.51 14.47 -6.19
C SER A 573 26.54 14.27 -4.67
N GLN A 574 26.82 15.35 -3.94
CA GLN A 574 26.79 15.35 -2.47
C GLN A 574 25.37 15.46 -1.90
N SER A 575 24.35 15.54 -2.76
CA SER A 575 22.96 15.64 -2.33
C SER A 575 22.51 14.39 -1.57
N LEU A 576 21.85 14.61 -0.43
CA LEU A 576 21.30 13.53 0.39
C LEU A 576 20.20 12.76 -0.36
N GLU A 577 19.54 13.39 -1.32
CA GLU A 577 18.46 12.81 -2.13
C GLU A 577 18.95 11.80 -3.17
N VAL A 578 20.26 11.76 -3.43
CA VAL A 578 20.87 10.73 -4.29
C VAL A 578 21.08 9.42 -3.51
N ARG A 579 21.19 9.46 -2.18
CA ARG A 579 21.44 8.25 -1.37
C ARG A 579 20.44 7.11 -1.64
N PRO A 580 19.12 7.34 -1.74
CA PRO A 580 18.15 6.28 -2.03
C PRO A 580 18.28 5.66 -3.44
N ILE A 581 19.01 6.30 -4.36
CA ILE A 581 19.18 5.84 -5.75
C ILE A 581 20.59 5.30 -6.03
N VAL A 582 21.52 5.33 -5.07
CA VAL A 582 22.91 4.84 -5.21
C VAL A 582 22.96 3.41 -5.74
N SER A 583 22.16 2.49 -5.18
CA SER A 583 22.11 1.10 -5.67
C SER A 583 21.65 1.00 -7.12
N THR A 584 20.71 1.86 -7.52
CA THR A 584 20.20 1.92 -8.91
C THR A 584 21.27 2.48 -9.86
N CYS A 585 22.00 3.52 -9.44
CA CYS A 585 23.15 4.03 -10.20
C CYS A 585 24.24 2.96 -10.35
N ALA A 586 24.57 2.26 -9.26
CA ALA A 586 25.58 1.19 -9.29
C ALA A 586 25.19 0.07 -10.23
N GLU A 587 23.96 -0.46 -10.12
CA GLU A 587 23.45 -1.50 -11.03
C GLU A 587 23.49 -1.02 -12.50
N ALA A 588 23.03 0.21 -12.77
CA ALA A 588 23.04 0.76 -14.11
C ALA A 588 24.46 0.88 -14.68
N LEU A 589 25.41 1.42 -13.90
CA LEU A 589 26.82 1.50 -14.32
C LEU A 589 27.44 0.12 -14.56
N GLY A 590 27.14 -0.86 -13.70
CA GLY A 590 27.59 -2.23 -13.87
C GLY A 590 27.04 -2.91 -15.13
N ARG A 591 25.80 -2.60 -15.53
CA ARG A 591 25.18 -3.07 -16.79
C ARG A 591 25.79 -2.43 -18.02
N LEU A 592 26.12 -1.14 -17.95
CA LEU A 592 26.61 -0.39 -19.10
C LEU A 592 28.00 -0.82 -19.56
N ARG A 593 28.86 -1.40 -18.71
CA ARG A 593 30.17 -2.05 -18.98
C ARG A 593 31.20 -1.32 -19.88
N PHE A 594 30.85 -0.21 -20.54
CA PHE A 594 31.63 0.41 -21.63
C PHE A 594 32.18 1.81 -21.24
N GLY A 595 33.37 2.17 -21.77
CA GLY A 595 34.11 3.43 -21.54
C GLY A 595 35.14 3.34 -20.40
N PRO A 596 35.87 4.43 -20.04
CA PRO A 596 36.91 4.36 -19.00
C PRO A 596 36.28 3.94 -17.67
N ALA A 597 36.49 2.67 -17.31
CA ALA A 597 35.89 2.06 -16.14
C ALA A 597 36.56 2.55 -14.85
N ALA A 598 37.85 2.90 -14.92
CA ALA A 598 38.64 3.27 -13.75
C ALA A 598 38.07 4.42 -12.89
N PRO A 599 37.61 5.57 -13.43
CA PRO A 599 37.03 6.63 -12.59
C PRO A 599 35.75 6.20 -11.87
N ARG A 600 34.86 5.51 -12.59
CA ARG A 600 33.59 4.98 -12.06
C ARG A 600 33.84 3.89 -11.02
N MET A 601 34.79 3.02 -11.31
CA MET A 601 35.28 1.99 -10.42
C MET A 601 35.74 2.64 -9.11
N ARG A 602 36.71 3.56 -9.15
CA ARG A 602 37.24 4.22 -7.94
C ARG A 602 36.16 4.90 -7.11
N GLU A 603 35.16 5.53 -7.74
CA GLU A 603 34.02 6.11 -7.03
C GLU A 603 33.17 5.05 -6.33
N LEU A 604 32.82 3.96 -7.01
CA LEU A 604 32.08 2.85 -6.40
C LEU A 604 32.86 2.19 -5.25
N THR A 605 34.18 2.02 -5.39
CA THR A 605 35.07 1.48 -4.35
C THR A 605 35.09 2.39 -3.13
N ARG A 606 35.23 3.71 -3.33
CA ARG A 606 35.14 4.70 -2.26
C ARG A 606 33.78 4.68 -1.57
N LEU A 607 32.69 4.58 -2.33
CA LEU A 607 31.34 4.50 -1.77
C LEU A 607 31.16 3.24 -0.94
N ALA A 608 31.58 2.07 -1.45
CA ALA A 608 31.50 0.82 -0.71
C ALA A 608 32.26 0.89 0.62
N ALA A 609 33.43 1.54 0.66
CA ALA A 609 34.21 1.73 1.87
C ALA A 609 33.61 2.73 2.89
N THR A 610 32.66 3.58 2.47
CA THR A 610 32.11 4.66 3.32
C THR A 610 30.67 4.44 3.77
N LEU A 611 29.96 3.47 3.16
CA LEU A 611 28.59 3.12 3.53
C LEU A 611 28.54 2.48 4.92
N ARG A 612 27.76 3.09 5.82
CA ARG A 612 27.60 2.60 7.21
C ARG A 612 26.50 1.56 7.36
N ASP A 613 25.52 1.54 6.46
CA ASP A 613 24.38 0.62 6.50
C ASP A 613 24.65 -0.71 5.77
N GLY A 614 25.94 -1.01 5.54
CA GLY A 614 26.41 -2.12 4.72
C GLY A 614 26.33 -1.86 3.21
N VAL A 615 27.07 -2.65 2.44
CA VAL A 615 27.17 -2.54 0.98
C VAL A 615 26.09 -3.41 0.31
N PRO A 616 25.22 -2.83 -0.54
CA PRO A 616 24.15 -3.57 -1.19
C PRO A 616 24.66 -4.43 -2.35
N ALA A 617 23.93 -5.51 -2.67
CA ALA A 617 24.27 -6.45 -3.73
C ALA A 617 24.52 -5.79 -5.09
N GLU A 618 23.75 -4.75 -5.44
CA GLU A 618 23.89 -4.00 -6.70
C GLU A 618 25.28 -3.36 -6.81
N LEU A 619 25.77 -2.78 -5.71
CA LEU A 619 27.09 -2.14 -5.64
C LEU A 619 28.20 -3.18 -5.70
N VAL A 620 28.10 -4.26 -4.91
CA VAL A 620 29.04 -5.39 -4.95
C VAL A 620 29.15 -5.96 -6.37
N TRP A 621 28.01 -6.21 -7.02
CA TRP A 621 27.97 -6.70 -8.38
C TRP A 621 28.65 -5.72 -9.35
N ALA A 622 28.30 -4.44 -9.29
CA ALA A 622 28.86 -3.41 -10.15
C ALA A 622 30.39 -3.29 -10.01
N LEU A 623 30.93 -3.40 -8.79
CA LEU A 623 32.37 -3.46 -8.54
C LEU A 623 33.01 -4.64 -9.29
N GLY A 624 32.43 -5.84 -9.19
CA GLY A 624 32.93 -7.03 -9.90
C GLY A 624 32.88 -6.87 -11.42
N GLN A 625 31.79 -6.32 -11.96
CA GLN A 625 31.64 -6.08 -13.40
C GLN A 625 32.67 -5.08 -13.95
N LEU A 626 32.88 -3.97 -13.25
CA LEU A 626 33.70 -2.87 -13.75
C LEU A 626 35.20 -3.04 -13.48
N SER A 627 35.58 -3.90 -12.53
CA SER A 627 36.98 -4.08 -12.14
C SER A 627 37.70 -5.16 -12.95
N THR A 628 36.96 -6.03 -13.65
CA THR A 628 37.53 -7.12 -14.46
C THR A 628 38.46 -6.55 -15.54
N GLY A 629 39.77 -6.85 -15.49
CA GLY A 629 40.77 -6.39 -16.46
C GLY A 629 41.21 -4.92 -16.32
N VAL A 630 40.95 -4.25 -15.19
CA VAL A 630 41.32 -2.83 -14.97
C VAL A 630 42.12 -2.59 -13.68
N GLU A 631 41.46 -2.55 -12.51
CA GLU A 631 42.08 -2.29 -11.19
C GLU A 631 41.57 -3.33 -10.18
N GLU A 632 41.94 -4.59 -10.36
CA GLU A 632 41.34 -5.71 -9.62
C GLU A 632 41.70 -5.71 -8.12
N GLY A 633 42.93 -5.29 -7.76
CA GLY A 633 43.43 -5.33 -6.38
C GLY A 633 42.60 -4.51 -5.38
N PRO A 634 42.48 -3.17 -5.57
CA PRO A 634 41.72 -2.32 -4.65
C PRO A 634 40.25 -2.74 -4.48
N SER A 635 39.62 -3.18 -5.58
CA SER A 635 38.24 -3.69 -5.55
C SER A 635 38.14 -4.99 -4.77
N ARG A 636 39.07 -5.92 -4.99
CA ARG A 636 39.14 -7.20 -4.26
C ARG A 636 39.32 -6.96 -2.75
N ASP A 637 40.25 -6.08 -2.37
CA ASP A 637 40.51 -5.74 -0.98
C ASP A 637 39.30 -5.07 -0.32
N THR A 638 38.64 -4.16 -1.04
CA THR A 638 37.42 -3.51 -0.55
C THR A 638 36.30 -4.53 -0.37
N LEU A 639 36.04 -5.39 -1.36
CA LEU A 639 35.02 -6.42 -1.30
C LEU A 639 35.22 -7.41 -0.13
N ARG A 640 36.47 -7.69 0.25
CA ARG A 640 36.81 -8.52 1.42
C ARG A 640 36.53 -7.81 2.74
N ALA A 641 36.79 -6.50 2.81
CA ALA A 641 36.73 -5.72 4.05
C ALA A 641 35.34 -5.18 4.39
N VAL A 642 34.44 -5.03 3.40
CA VAL A 642 33.14 -4.38 3.60
C VAL A 642 32.14 -5.27 4.33
N GLU A 643 31.35 -4.65 5.22
CA GLU A 643 30.13 -5.23 5.76
C GLU A 643 29.03 -5.21 4.70
N LEU A 644 28.32 -6.33 4.55
CA LEU A 644 27.27 -6.48 3.55
C LEU A 644 25.92 -6.03 4.11
N ALA A 645 25.12 -5.33 3.29
CA ALA A 645 23.81 -4.83 3.71
C ALA A 645 22.78 -5.96 3.95
N ASP A 646 22.92 -7.07 3.22
CA ASP A 646 22.02 -8.21 3.31
C ASP A 646 22.70 -9.51 2.87
N LYS A 647 22.03 -10.65 3.11
CA LYS A 647 22.51 -11.97 2.70
C LYS A 647 22.49 -12.19 1.18
N ALA A 648 21.80 -11.36 0.40
CA ALA A 648 21.84 -11.45 -1.07
C ALA A 648 23.19 -10.96 -1.60
N ALA A 649 23.79 -9.98 -0.93
CA ALA A 649 25.10 -9.47 -1.30
C ALA A 649 26.23 -10.49 -1.09
N ASP A 650 26.04 -11.56 -0.30
CA ASP A 650 27.08 -12.56 -0.04
C ASP A 650 27.40 -13.43 -1.27
N VAL A 651 26.39 -14.03 -1.90
CA VAL A 651 26.59 -14.79 -3.15
C VAL A 651 27.15 -13.90 -4.27
N VAL A 652 26.72 -12.64 -4.30
CA VAL A 652 27.20 -11.66 -5.26
C VAL A 652 28.66 -11.27 -4.99
N ARG A 653 29.07 -11.17 -3.73
CA ARG A 653 30.46 -10.91 -3.34
C ARG A 653 31.36 -12.07 -3.75
N VAL A 654 30.97 -13.30 -3.43
CA VAL A 654 31.74 -14.50 -3.83
C VAL A 654 31.87 -14.56 -5.35
N ALA A 655 30.79 -14.28 -6.08
CA ALA A 655 30.80 -14.20 -7.53
C ALA A 655 31.73 -13.09 -8.06
N ALA A 656 31.67 -11.89 -7.46
CA ALA A 656 32.52 -10.77 -7.85
C ALA A 656 34.01 -11.09 -7.62
N LEU A 657 34.37 -11.64 -6.45
CA LEU A 657 35.74 -12.05 -6.12
C LEU A 657 36.26 -13.15 -7.06
N ALA A 658 35.42 -14.12 -7.42
CA ALA A 658 35.76 -15.16 -8.40
C ALA A 658 36.12 -14.56 -9.78
N LYS A 659 35.39 -13.54 -10.25
CA LYS A 659 35.70 -12.82 -11.50
C LYS A 659 37.01 -12.07 -11.45
N LEU A 660 37.38 -11.57 -10.27
CA LEU A 660 38.66 -10.91 -10.02
C LEU A 660 39.80 -11.93 -9.79
N GLY A 661 39.70 -13.15 -10.32
CA GLY A 661 40.80 -14.11 -10.39
C GLY A 661 41.14 -14.86 -9.09
N GLU A 662 40.36 -14.70 -8.02
CA GLU A 662 40.67 -15.25 -6.69
C GLU A 662 40.49 -16.78 -6.60
N GLY A 663 39.88 -17.42 -7.60
CA GLY A 663 39.76 -18.88 -7.72
C GLY A 663 40.88 -19.57 -8.52
N ALA A 664 41.47 -18.90 -9.52
CA ALA A 664 42.48 -19.52 -10.41
C ALA A 664 43.86 -19.64 -9.74
N ALA A 665 44.22 -18.70 -8.84
CA ALA A 665 45.46 -18.74 -8.08
C ALA A 665 45.43 -19.76 -6.92
N SER A 666 44.23 -20.16 -6.45
CA SER A 666 44.04 -21.03 -5.27
C SER A 666 43.99 -22.52 -5.61
N ALA A 667 43.56 -22.88 -6.82
CA ALA A 667 43.56 -24.27 -7.30
C ALA A 667 44.97 -24.88 -7.36
N ALA A 668 46.01 -24.05 -7.52
CA ALA A 668 47.41 -24.45 -7.45
C ALA A 668 47.94 -24.63 -6.00
N ALA A 669 47.20 -24.14 -4.99
CA ALA A 669 47.65 -24.07 -3.59
C ALA A 669 46.80 -24.91 -2.62
N GLY A 670 45.82 -25.70 -3.10
CA GLY A 670 45.02 -26.61 -2.27
C GLY A 670 44.17 -25.95 -1.19
N SER A 671 43.98 -24.62 -1.24
CA SER A 671 43.19 -23.86 -0.27
C SER A 671 41.79 -23.58 -0.81
N ALA A 672 40.76 -23.95 -0.06
CA ALA A 672 39.36 -23.66 -0.36
C ALA A 672 39.04 -22.19 -0.05
N VAL A 673 39.29 -21.27 -0.99
CA VAL A 673 39.20 -19.82 -0.69
C VAL A 673 37.84 -19.20 -1.02
N LEU A 674 37.05 -19.78 -1.95
CA LEU A 674 35.70 -19.28 -2.26
C LEU A 674 34.69 -20.42 -2.48
N ASP A 675 33.79 -20.63 -1.52
CA ASP A 675 32.67 -21.57 -1.61
C ASP A 675 31.50 -20.94 -2.41
N PHE A 676 31.66 -20.85 -3.74
CA PHE A 676 30.59 -20.34 -4.60
C PHE A 676 29.37 -21.26 -4.63
N GLU A 677 29.58 -22.58 -4.68
CA GLU A 677 28.49 -23.55 -4.71
C GLU A 677 27.66 -23.54 -3.44
N GLY A 678 28.28 -23.52 -2.26
CA GLY A 678 27.56 -23.40 -1.00
C GLY A 678 26.94 -22.01 -0.81
N ALA A 679 27.58 -20.92 -1.27
CA ALA A 679 26.94 -19.60 -1.26
C ALA A 679 25.68 -19.56 -2.15
N LEU A 680 25.73 -20.21 -3.32
CA LEU A 680 24.61 -20.37 -4.23
C LEU A 680 23.49 -21.22 -3.59
N GLU A 681 23.84 -22.36 -3.00
CA GLU A 681 22.91 -23.26 -2.32
C GLU A 681 22.18 -22.53 -1.18
N ARG A 682 22.91 -21.82 -0.31
CA ARG A 682 22.32 -21.03 0.77
C ARG A 682 21.42 -19.92 0.24
N ALA A 683 21.83 -19.20 -0.81
CA ALA A 683 21.04 -18.12 -1.39
C ALA A 683 19.74 -18.61 -2.06
N ILE A 684 19.74 -19.83 -2.60
CA ILE A 684 18.59 -20.42 -3.29
C ILE A 684 17.61 -21.06 -2.30
N TRP A 685 18.11 -21.85 -1.34
CA TRP A 685 17.28 -22.75 -0.54
C TRP A 685 16.99 -22.24 0.87
N GLU A 686 17.88 -21.47 1.49
CA GLU A 686 17.61 -20.97 2.84
C GLU A 686 16.57 -19.84 2.83
N PRO A 687 15.57 -19.88 3.72
CA PRO A 687 14.66 -18.77 3.90
C PRO A 687 15.41 -17.53 4.40
N GLY A 688 15.12 -16.38 3.80
CA GLY A 688 15.48 -15.06 4.34
C GLY A 688 14.68 -14.71 5.59
N PHE A 689 14.93 -13.53 6.14
CA PHE A 689 14.09 -13.01 7.22
C PHE A 689 12.68 -12.73 6.73
N LYS A 690 12.54 -12.24 5.49
CA LYS A 690 11.27 -12.08 4.77
C LYS A 690 11.27 -12.79 3.41
N ARG A 691 10.09 -13.09 2.86
CA ARG A 691 9.89 -13.69 1.53
C ARG A 691 10.45 -12.81 0.42
N GLU A 692 10.29 -11.50 0.54
CA GLU A 692 10.86 -10.51 -0.40
C GLU A 692 12.39 -10.61 -0.44
N GLU A 693 13.03 -10.80 0.72
CA GLU A 693 14.47 -10.99 0.82
C GLU A 693 14.90 -12.31 0.18
N THR A 694 14.19 -13.41 0.46
CA THR A 694 14.41 -14.72 -0.20
C THR A 694 14.34 -14.59 -1.71
N SER A 695 13.35 -13.87 -2.22
CA SER A 695 13.15 -13.67 -3.66
C SER A 695 14.28 -12.85 -4.27
N ARG A 696 14.70 -11.77 -3.59
CA ARG A 696 15.86 -10.97 -4.01
C ARG A 696 17.17 -11.76 -4.00
N ARG A 697 17.40 -12.59 -2.97
CA ARG A 697 18.56 -13.51 -2.90
C ARG A 697 18.57 -14.47 -4.08
N ARG A 698 17.45 -15.12 -4.38
CA ARG A 698 17.29 -16.04 -5.52
C ARG A 698 17.54 -15.35 -6.86
N VAL A 699 17.01 -14.15 -7.07
CA VAL A 699 17.27 -13.37 -8.30
C VAL A 699 18.77 -13.14 -8.49
N TRP A 700 19.46 -12.68 -7.45
CA TRP A 700 20.91 -12.47 -7.51
C TRP A 700 21.70 -13.77 -7.68
N ALA A 701 21.31 -14.85 -7.01
CA ALA A 701 21.90 -16.17 -7.15
C ALA A 701 21.82 -16.67 -8.60
N PHE A 702 20.63 -16.63 -9.22
CA PHE A 702 20.47 -17.05 -10.61
C PHE A 702 21.21 -16.14 -11.60
N ARG A 703 21.28 -14.83 -11.34
CA ARG A 703 22.14 -13.92 -12.13
C ARG A 703 23.61 -14.33 -12.04
N CYS A 704 24.12 -14.64 -10.85
CA CYS A 704 25.50 -15.09 -10.67
C CYS A 704 25.75 -16.45 -11.34
N LEU A 705 24.81 -17.40 -11.22
CA LEU A 705 24.85 -18.70 -11.90
C LEU A 705 24.92 -18.55 -13.43
N ALA A 706 24.14 -17.63 -13.99
CA ALA A 706 24.16 -17.31 -15.41
C ALA A 706 25.52 -16.77 -15.88
N GLU A 707 26.20 -16.00 -15.03
CA GLU A 707 27.49 -15.35 -15.35
C GLU A 707 28.70 -16.26 -15.17
N LEU A 708 28.73 -17.09 -14.12
CA LEU A 708 29.91 -17.88 -13.73
C LEU A 708 29.81 -19.37 -14.08
N GLY A 709 28.61 -19.90 -14.31
CA GLY A 709 28.40 -21.35 -14.35
C GLY A 709 28.39 -21.98 -12.95
N GLY A 710 28.50 -23.32 -12.89
CA GLY A 710 28.40 -24.12 -11.65
C GLY A 710 27.14 -24.99 -11.58
N ALA A 711 26.92 -25.61 -10.41
CA ALA A 711 25.80 -26.48 -9.98
C ALA A 711 24.73 -26.86 -11.04
N GLU A 712 24.63 -28.16 -11.35
CA GLU A 712 23.50 -28.70 -12.12
C GLU A 712 22.27 -28.89 -11.24
N PHE A 713 21.09 -28.60 -11.79
CA PHE A 713 19.81 -28.77 -11.11
C PHE A 713 19.06 -29.94 -11.76
N ASP A 714 18.45 -30.78 -10.94
CA ASP A 714 17.53 -31.80 -11.45
C ASP A 714 16.27 -31.16 -12.07
N MET A 715 15.54 -31.95 -12.85
CA MET A 715 14.35 -31.46 -13.56
C MET A 715 13.20 -31.03 -12.64
N ASP A 716 13.15 -31.51 -11.40
CA ASP A 716 12.11 -31.12 -10.44
C ASP A 716 12.44 -29.77 -9.81
N ALA A 717 13.71 -29.52 -9.48
CA ALA A 717 14.21 -28.22 -9.03
C ALA A 717 14.08 -27.16 -10.13
N VAL A 718 14.48 -27.48 -11.38
CA VAL A 718 14.28 -26.59 -12.53
C VAL A 718 12.81 -26.23 -12.66
N ARG A 719 11.91 -27.23 -12.60
CA ARG A 719 10.47 -27.03 -12.71
C ARG A 719 9.91 -26.17 -11.57
N TYR A 720 10.36 -26.41 -10.34
CA TYR A 720 9.97 -25.61 -9.18
C TYR A 720 10.27 -24.12 -9.41
N PHE A 721 11.52 -23.78 -9.74
CA PHE A 721 11.90 -22.37 -9.88
C PHE A 721 11.24 -21.65 -11.06
N VAL A 722 11.01 -22.34 -12.18
CA VAL A 722 10.34 -21.72 -13.33
C VAL A 722 8.81 -21.68 -13.18
N THR A 723 8.23 -22.29 -12.13
CA THR A 723 6.78 -22.27 -11.87
C THR A 723 6.37 -21.51 -10.61
N LEU A 724 7.33 -21.00 -9.83
CA LEU A 724 7.08 -20.12 -8.67
C LEU A 724 6.19 -18.94 -9.03
N ASP A 725 5.34 -18.46 -8.13
CA ASP A 725 4.51 -17.27 -8.40
C ASP A 725 5.32 -15.96 -8.47
N ASP A 726 6.53 -15.92 -7.92
CA ASP A 726 7.44 -14.77 -8.03
C ASP A 726 8.02 -14.66 -9.45
N HIS A 727 7.56 -13.66 -10.18
CA HIS A 727 7.94 -13.44 -11.57
C HIS A 727 9.44 -13.11 -11.75
N ALA A 728 10.03 -12.34 -10.83
CA ALA A 728 11.43 -11.96 -10.93
C ALA A 728 12.35 -13.18 -10.75
N VAL A 729 12.04 -14.05 -9.79
CA VAL A 729 12.76 -15.31 -9.59
C VAL A 729 12.58 -16.24 -10.79
N ARG A 730 11.35 -16.43 -11.27
CA ARG A 730 11.08 -17.25 -12.48
C ARG A 730 11.91 -16.79 -13.67
N HIS A 731 11.91 -15.48 -13.93
CA HIS A 731 12.62 -14.89 -15.05
C HIS A 731 14.13 -15.11 -14.92
N ALA A 732 14.71 -14.81 -13.75
CA ALA A 732 16.14 -15.00 -13.49
C ALA A 732 16.55 -16.47 -13.61
N ALA A 733 15.77 -17.41 -13.04
CA ALA A 733 16.01 -18.84 -13.12
C ALA A 733 15.93 -19.36 -14.56
N THR A 734 14.88 -18.98 -15.29
CA THR A 734 14.67 -19.36 -16.70
C THR A 734 15.86 -18.95 -17.56
N GLU A 735 16.31 -17.70 -17.39
CA GLU A 735 17.46 -17.17 -18.13
C GLU A 735 18.75 -17.91 -17.77
N ALA A 736 19.00 -18.10 -16.48
CA ALA A 736 20.18 -18.83 -16.00
C ALA A 736 20.22 -20.25 -16.58
N PHE A 737 19.14 -21.03 -16.47
CA PHE A 737 19.10 -22.39 -16.99
C PHE A 737 19.28 -22.45 -18.51
N ARG A 738 18.71 -21.51 -19.27
CA ARG A 738 18.89 -21.44 -20.73
C ARG A 738 20.34 -21.15 -21.11
N LEU A 739 20.97 -20.16 -20.49
CA LEU A 739 22.38 -19.82 -20.74
C LEU A 739 23.32 -20.97 -20.36
N ARG A 740 22.91 -21.82 -19.40
CA ARG A 740 23.61 -23.04 -19.00
C ARG A 740 23.33 -24.25 -19.90
N GLY A 741 22.49 -24.11 -20.94
CA GLY A 741 22.09 -25.22 -21.81
C GLY A 741 21.24 -26.29 -21.11
N GLN A 742 20.72 -26.01 -19.91
CA GLN A 742 19.83 -26.92 -19.21
C GLN A 742 18.44 -26.93 -19.86
N ARG A 743 17.77 -28.09 -19.82
CA ARG A 743 16.43 -28.24 -20.39
C ARG A 743 15.40 -27.50 -19.53
N VAL A 744 14.89 -26.38 -20.03
CA VAL A 744 13.81 -25.62 -19.37
C VAL A 744 12.44 -26.06 -19.89
N PRO A 745 11.51 -26.52 -19.05
CA PRO A 745 10.17 -26.89 -19.48
C PRO A 745 9.38 -25.65 -19.92
N ARG A 746 8.50 -25.82 -20.91
CA ARG A 746 7.56 -24.75 -21.30
C ARG A 746 6.52 -24.58 -20.18
N VAL A 747 6.58 -23.44 -19.52
CA VAL A 747 5.61 -23.03 -18.50
C VAL A 747 4.27 -22.67 -19.14
N ARG A 748 3.18 -22.91 -18.42
CA ARG A 748 1.82 -22.55 -18.83
C ARG A 748 1.19 -21.68 -17.75
N PRO A 749 1.01 -20.37 -17.99
CA PRO A 749 0.29 -19.53 -17.05
C PRO A 749 -1.20 -19.88 -17.05
N TYR A 750 -1.85 -19.70 -15.90
CA TYR A 750 -3.30 -19.80 -15.75
C TYR A 750 -3.83 -18.47 -15.23
N TYR A 751 -3.83 -17.46 -16.11
CA TYR A 751 -4.33 -16.15 -15.76
C TYR A 751 -5.83 -16.22 -15.44
N LYS A 752 -6.28 -15.41 -14.47
CA LYS A 752 -7.70 -15.32 -14.12
C LYS A 752 -8.62 -15.08 -15.33
N MET A 753 -8.15 -14.31 -16.31
CA MET A 753 -8.85 -13.91 -17.54
C MET A 753 -8.99 -15.05 -18.54
N GLU A 754 -8.13 -16.08 -18.47
CA GLU A 754 -8.19 -17.24 -19.36
C GLU A 754 -9.13 -18.33 -18.84
N LEU A 755 -9.44 -18.33 -17.54
CA LEU A 755 -10.21 -19.40 -16.90
C LEU A 755 -11.59 -19.64 -17.53
N PRO A 756 -12.36 -18.63 -17.96
CA PRO A 756 -13.64 -18.86 -18.65
C PRO A 756 -13.49 -19.78 -19.87
N SER A 757 -12.39 -19.65 -20.63
CA SER A 757 -12.12 -20.51 -21.79
C SER A 757 -11.81 -21.96 -21.41
N ILE A 758 -11.15 -22.16 -20.27
CA ILE A 758 -10.84 -23.50 -19.73
C ILE A 758 -12.13 -24.15 -19.21
N GLU A 759 -12.95 -23.39 -18.49
CA GLU A 759 -14.23 -23.85 -17.95
C GLU A 759 -15.21 -24.25 -19.05
N ARG A 760 -15.25 -23.55 -20.19
CA ARG A 760 -16.07 -23.94 -21.36
C ARG A 760 -15.72 -25.34 -21.89
N ARG A 761 -14.50 -25.84 -21.65
CA ARG A 761 -14.08 -27.21 -22.00
C ARG A 761 -14.50 -28.26 -20.95
N GLY A 762 -15.09 -27.84 -19.84
CA GLY A 762 -15.60 -28.71 -18.79
C GLY A 762 -14.72 -28.73 -17.53
N LEU A 763 -15.29 -29.32 -16.47
CA LEU A 763 -14.64 -29.41 -15.16
C LEU A 763 -13.33 -30.23 -15.20
N ASP A 764 -13.25 -31.25 -16.04
CA ASP A 764 -12.04 -32.06 -16.22
C ASP A 764 -10.86 -31.23 -16.73
N ALA A 765 -11.11 -30.24 -17.60
CA ALA A 765 -10.08 -29.34 -18.08
C ALA A 765 -9.52 -28.46 -16.95
N LEU A 766 -10.37 -28.02 -16.02
CA LEU A 766 -9.94 -27.29 -14.83
C LEU A 766 -9.15 -28.20 -13.87
N HIS A 767 -9.56 -29.45 -13.69
CA HIS A 767 -8.79 -30.41 -12.88
C HIS A 767 -7.41 -30.71 -13.48
N GLN A 768 -7.32 -30.84 -14.81
CA GLN A 768 -6.05 -30.98 -15.51
C GLN A 768 -5.16 -29.75 -15.32
N ALA A 769 -5.72 -28.55 -15.44
CA ALA A 769 -5.00 -27.29 -15.20
C ALA A 769 -4.47 -27.18 -13.77
N LEU A 770 -5.26 -27.59 -12.77
CA LEU A 770 -4.88 -27.60 -11.36
C LEU A 770 -3.66 -28.51 -11.10
N HIS A 771 -3.58 -29.64 -11.80
CA HIS A 771 -2.51 -30.63 -11.67
C HIS A 771 -1.36 -30.43 -12.67
N ASP A 772 -1.40 -29.38 -13.48
CA ASP A 772 -0.33 -29.07 -14.41
C ASP A 772 0.97 -28.78 -13.65
N LYS A 773 1.95 -29.67 -13.79
CA LYS A 773 3.26 -29.53 -13.15
C LYS A 773 4.04 -28.33 -13.70
N ASN A 774 3.70 -27.83 -14.89
CA ASN A 774 4.31 -26.64 -15.51
C ASN A 774 3.43 -25.39 -15.34
N GLY A 775 2.39 -25.48 -14.52
CA GLY A 775 1.40 -24.43 -14.33
C GLY A 775 1.87 -23.31 -13.39
N VAL A 776 1.69 -22.06 -13.81
CA VAL A 776 1.86 -20.85 -12.98
C VAL A 776 0.49 -20.27 -12.64
N PHE A 777 0.34 -19.63 -11.47
CA PHE A 777 -0.93 -19.06 -11.00
C PHE A 777 -2.06 -20.10 -10.83
N ARG A 778 -1.71 -21.35 -10.50
CA ARG A 778 -2.68 -22.44 -10.32
C ARG A 778 -3.71 -22.16 -9.21
N TYR A 779 -3.43 -21.22 -8.31
CA TYR A 779 -4.39 -20.77 -7.32
C TYR A 779 -5.64 -20.13 -7.95
N ASN A 780 -5.53 -19.51 -9.14
CA ASN A 780 -6.67 -19.00 -9.89
C ASN A 780 -7.60 -20.14 -10.30
N VAL A 781 -7.03 -21.23 -10.80
CA VAL A 781 -7.77 -22.46 -11.14
C VAL A 781 -8.44 -23.03 -9.89
N ALA A 782 -7.71 -23.10 -8.77
CA ALA A 782 -8.25 -23.59 -7.51
C ALA A 782 -9.47 -22.77 -7.03
N LEU A 783 -9.36 -21.44 -7.06
CA LEU A 783 -10.46 -20.54 -6.70
C LEU A 783 -11.65 -20.69 -7.65
N ARG A 784 -11.39 -20.82 -8.96
CA ARG A 784 -12.49 -21.00 -9.92
C ARG A 784 -13.21 -22.33 -9.73
N ILE A 785 -12.47 -23.41 -9.48
CA ILE A 785 -13.03 -24.70 -9.12
C ILE A 785 -13.88 -24.59 -7.85
N ALA A 786 -13.41 -23.84 -6.84
CA ALA A 786 -14.16 -23.61 -5.61
C ALA A 786 -15.45 -22.82 -5.85
N ASP A 787 -15.42 -21.81 -6.72
CA ASP A 787 -16.60 -21.02 -7.09
C ASP A 787 -17.64 -21.85 -7.88
N ILE A 788 -17.20 -22.89 -8.61
CA ILE A 788 -18.09 -23.87 -9.26
C ILE A 788 -18.72 -24.80 -8.22
N GLY A 789 -17.95 -25.21 -7.20
CA GLY A 789 -18.47 -25.94 -6.04
C GLY A 789 -18.79 -27.43 -6.26
N HIS A 790 -18.29 -28.04 -7.36
CA HIS A 790 -18.60 -29.43 -7.67
C HIS A 790 -17.85 -30.44 -6.76
N PRO A 791 -18.52 -31.43 -6.11
CA PRO A 791 -17.89 -32.32 -5.12
C PRO A 791 -16.74 -33.19 -5.63
N SER A 792 -16.67 -33.49 -6.95
CA SER A 792 -15.54 -34.24 -7.53
C SER A 792 -14.22 -33.47 -7.47
N SER A 793 -14.28 -32.14 -7.30
CA SER A 793 -13.12 -31.25 -7.25
C SER A 793 -12.35 -31.29 -5.93
N VAL A 794 -12.93 -31.85 -4.88
CA VAL A 794 -12.32 -31.89 -3.55
C VAL A 794 -11.04 -32.74 -3.56
N GLY A 795 -11.07 -33.91 -4.20
CA GLY A 795 -9.89 -34.77 -4.33
C GLY A 795 -8.70 -34.09 -5.03
N PRO A 796 -8.89 -33.49 -6.22
CA PRO A 796 -7.87 -32.69 -6.89
C PRO A 796 -7.30 -31.54 -6.03
N LEU A 797 -8.15 -30.79 -5.33
CA LEU A 797 -7.72 -29.71 -4.44
C LEU A 797 -6.92 -30.24 -3.26
N VAL A 798 -7.36 -31.34 -2.62
CA VAL A 798 -6.67 -31.99 -1.50
C VAL A 798 -5.27 -32.47 -1.89
N ARG A 799 -5.10 -33.09 -3.07
CA ARG A 799 -3.76 -33.49 -3.54
C ARG A 799 -2.84 -32.29 -3.76
N SER A 800 -3.40 -31.18 -4.24
CA SER A 800 -2.62 -29.98 -4.52
C SER A 800 -2.19 -29.29 -3.22
N ILE A 801 -3.10 -29.12 -2.25
CA ILE A 801 -2.77 -28.46 -0.97
C ILE A 801 -1.74 -29.24 -0.16
N ARG A 802 -1.80 -30.58 -0.13
CA ARG A 802 -0.81 -31.40 0.59
C ARG A 802 0.60 -31.20 0.04
N ARG A 803 0.74 -31.12 -1.29
CA ARG A 803 2.01 -30.81 -1.92
C ARG A 803 2.52 -29.41 -1.56
N LEU A 804 1.61 -28.43 -1.41
CA LEU A 804 2.00 -27.08 -0.96
C LEU A 804 2.47 -27.05 0.49
N PHE A 805 1.93 -27.94 1.35
CA PHE A 805 2.40 -28.06 2.73
C PHE A 805 3.80 -28.66 2.86
N GLU A 806 4.27 -29.34 1.81
CA GLU A 806 5.60 -29.93 1.72
C GLU A 806 6.63 -28.97 1.09
N GLU A 807 6.21 -27.79 0.61
CA GLU A 807 7.12 -26.82 0.00
C GLU A 807 8.09 -26.21 1.04
N PRO A 808 9.31 -25.84 0.62
CA PRO A 808 10.31 -25.29 1.53
C PRO A 808 9.89 -23.91 2.05
N LEU A 809 10.30 -23.62 3.28
CA LEU A 809 10.10 -22.34 3.93
C LEU A 809 10.64 -21.19 3.07
N THR A 810 9.84 -20.14 2.89
CA THR A 810 10.24 -18.93 2.18
C THR A 810 10.59 -17.76 3.10
N SER A 811 10.31 -17.89 4.40
CA SER A 811 10.50 -16.82 5.38
C SER A 811 10.72 -17.39 6.77
N THR A 812 11.51 -16.68 7.58
CA THR A 812 11.63 -16.91 9.03
C THR A 812 10.89 -15.85 9.84
N TYR A 813 10.19 -14.93 9.17
CA TYR A 813 9.51 -13.80 9.78
C TYR A 813 8.46 -14.25 10.79
N GLU A 814 8.38 -13.58 11.93
CA GLU A 814 7.40 -13.90 12.97
C GLU A 814 6.02 -13.28 12.73
N TYR A 815 5.70 -12.88 11.50
CA TYR A 815 4.41 -12.32 11.09
C TYR A 815 3.96 -12.93 9.76
N ASP A 816 2.79 -12.54 9.27
CA ASP A 816 2.24 -13.08 8.03
C ASP A 816 3.12 -12.78 6.82
N ASP A 817 3.81 -13.81 6.34
CA ASP A 817 4.66 -13.75 5.15
C ASP A 817 4.51 -15.03 4.31
N ALA A 818 3.35 -15.68 4.45
CA ALA A 818 3.04 -16.93 3.79
C ALA A 818 3.04 -16.76 2.25
N PRO A 819 3.43 -17.80 1.50
CA PRO A 819 3.33 -17.77 0.04
C PRO A 819 1.90 -17.51 -0.45
N HIS A 820 1.77 -16.70 -1.51
CA HIS A 820 0.48 -16.24 -2.02
C HIS A 820 -0.41 -17.41 -2.47
N HIS A 821 0.14 -18.37 -3.21
CA HIS A 821 -0.59 -19.56 -3.65
C HIS A 821 -1.10 -20.39 -2.47
N LEU A 822 -0.30 -20.61 -1.42
CA LEU A 822 -0.71 -21.35 -0.23
C LEU A 822 -1.99 -20.77 0.38
N VAL A 823 -2.03 -19.44 0.57
CA VAL A 823 -3.19 -18.72 1.11
C VAL A 823 -4.43 -18.98 0.27
N TRP A 824 -4.33 -18.88 -1.05
CA TRP A 824 -5.47 -19.02 -1.94
C TRP A 824 -5.95 -20.46 -2.14
N PHE A 825 -5.05 -21.44 -2.11
CA PHE A 825 -5.43 -22.85 -2.11
C PHE A 825 -6.17 -23.23 -0.80
N CYS A 826 -5.71 -22.75 0.36
CA CYS A 826 -6.44 -22.93 1.62
C CYS A 826 -7.84 -22.33 1.56
N LYS A 827 -7.97 -21.09 1.06
CA LYS A 827 -9.27 -20.42 0.87
C LYS A 827 -10.17 -21.17 -0.11
N ALA A 828 -9.62 -21.68 -1.22
CA ALA A 828 -10.39 -22.46 -2.18
C ALA A 828 -10.97 -23.73 -1.53
N LEU A 829 -10.16 -24.47 -0.79
CA LEU A 829 -10.60 -25.69 -0.11
C LEU A 829 -11.60 -25.42 1.01
N LYS A 830 -11.42 -24.32 1.77
CA LYS A 830 -12.41 -23.88 2.76
C LYS A 830 -13.74 -23.56 2.11
N ARG A 831 -13.74 -22.80 1.00
CA ARG A 831 -14.96 -22.43 0.26
C ARG A 831 -15.74 -23.63 -0.24
N MET A 832 -15.07 -24.75 -0.54
CA MET A 832 -15.75 -26.00 -0.91
C MET A 832 -16.61 -26.56 0.23
N GLY A 833 -16.21 -26.36 1.50
CA GLY A 833 -16.94 -26.82 2.68
C GLY A 833 -17.10 -28.35 2.81
N ASP A 834 -16.43 -29.14 1.97
CA ASP A 834 -16.56 -30.60 1.97
C ASP A 834 -15.74 -31.24 3.10
N PRO A 835 -16.31 -32.19 3.88
CA PRO A 835 -15.62 -32.82 5.01
C PRO A 835 -14.28 -33.49 4.64
N ARG A 836 -14.11 -33.98 3.41
CA ARG A 836 -12.85 -34.57 2.91
C ARG A 836 -11.79 -33.50 2.69
N GLY A 837 -12.19 -32.31 2.26
CA GLY A 837 -11.32 -31.14 2.14
C GLY A 837 -10.90 -30.60 3.51
N ASN A 838 -11.85 -30.56 4.45
CA ASN A 838 -11.60 -30.11 5.81
C ASN A 838 -10.53 -30.97 6.51
N VAL A 839 -10.50 -32.29 6.26
CA VAL A 839 -9.45 -33.17 6.79
C VAL A 839 -8.06 -32.69 6.38
N ALA A 840 -7.87 -32.36 5.10
CA ALA A 840 -6.58 -31.86 4.62
C ALA A 840 -6.21 -30.50 5.22
N LEU A 841 -7.18 -29.62 5.44
CA LEU A 841 -6.91 -28.36 6.15
C LEU A 841 -6.52 -28.62 7.61
N ILE A 842 -7.23 -29.50 8.32
CA ILE A 842 -6.92 -29.86 9.71
C ILE A 842 -5.51 -30.47 9.82
N GLU A 843 -5.10 -31.31 8.88
CA GLU A 843 -3.72 -31.81 8.80
C GLU A 843 -2.68 -30.67 8.74
N GLY A 844 -2.99 -29.59 8.03
CA GLY A 844 -2.15 -28.40 7.92
C GLY A 844 -1.88 -27.68 9.25
N LEU A 845 -2.78 -27.79 10.24
CA LEU A 845 -2.55 -27.25 11.59
C LEU A 845 -1.40 -27.96 12.32
N SER A 846 -1.01 -29.15 11.85
CA SER A 846 0.12 -29.92 12.37
C SER A 846 1.36 -29.88 11.46
N SER A 847 1.37 -29.03 10.43
CA SER A 847 2.52 -28.86 9.55
C SER A 847 3.77 -28.40 10.31
N THR A 848 4.95 -28.84 9.86
CA THR A 848 6.24 -28.33 10.37
C THR A 848 6.46 -26.86 10.01
N ASP A 849 5.89 -26.39 8.90
CA ASP A 849 5.92 -24.99 8.49
C ASP A 849 4.95 -24.14 9.33
N PRO A 850 5.46 -23.17 10.13
CA PRO A 850 4.61 -22.28 10.90
C PRO A 850 3.69 -21.40 10.04
N HIS A 851 4.04 -21.07 8.80
CA HIS A 851 3.18 -20.32 7.88
C HIS A 851 1.98 -21.15 7.45
N VAL A 852 2.17 -22.44 7.16
CA VAL A 852 1.05 -23.36 6.86
C VAL A 852 0.09 -23.42 8.04
N ARG A 853 0.61 -23.71 9.25
CA ARG A 853 -0.21 -23.75 10.47
C ARG A 853 -0.97 -22.45 10.66
N ALA A 854 -0.28 -21.33 10.48
CA ALA A 854 -0.87 -20.03 10.70
C ALA A 854 -1.90 -19.65 9.63
N VAL A 855 -1.69 -19.96 8.35
CA VAL A 855 -2.66 -19.70 7.27
C VAL A 855 -3.94 -20.48 7.51
N VAL A 856 -3.84 -21.77 7.85
CA VAL A 856 -5.02 -22.58 8.16
C VAL A 856 -5.70 -22.07 9.43
N ALA A 857 -4.94 -21.72 10.47
CA ALA A 857 -5.50 -21.18 11.71
C ALA A 857 -6.12 -19.78 11.52
N ASP A 858 -5.71 -19.00 10.51
CA ASP A 858 -6.25 -17.67 10.23
C ASP A 858 -7.71 -17.72 9.78
N ASP A 859 -8.03 -18.75 8.99
CA ASP A 859 -9.31 -18.97 8.33
C ASP A 859 -9.65 -20.48 8.31
N PRO A 860 -9.93 -21.11 9.48
CA PRO A 860 -10.14 -22.55 9.57
C PRO A 860 -11.44 -22.98 8.85
N PRO A 861 -11.55 -24.27 8.47
CA PRO A 861 -12.81 -24.83 7.99
C PRO A 861 -13.90 -24.75 9.07
N ASP A 862 -15.15 -24.66 8.64
CA ASP A 862 -16.33 -24.71 9.53
C ASP A 862 -16.60 -26.16 9.97
N ASP A 863 -15.62 -26.76 10.64
CA ASP A 863 -15.58 -28.17 11.05
C ASP A 863 -15.21 -28.28 12.54
N PRO A 864 -16.07 -28.86 13.40
CA PRO A 864 -15.78 -28.97 14.83
C PRO A 864 -14.47 -29.70 15.17
N ARG A 865 -13.98 -30.59 14.29
CA ARG A 865 -12.71 -31.30 14.46
C ARG A 865 -11.50 -30.36 14.46
N VAL A 866 -11.65 -29.12 14.01
CA VAL A 866 -10.58 -28.11 14.04
C VAL A 866 -10.31 -27.59 15.46
N VAL A 867 -11.30 -27.65 16.36
CA VAL A 867 -11.22 -27.02 17.68
C VAL A 867 -10.10 -27.61 18.55
N PRO A 868 -9.94 -28.94 18.69
CA PRO A 868 -8.82 -29.52 19.45
C PRO A 868 -7.45 -29.11 18.89
N GLU A 869 -7.29 -29.06 17.57
CA GLU A 869 -6.03 -28.64 16.94
C GLU A 869 -5.74 -27.15 17.16
N LEU A 870 -6.75 -26.27 17.07
CA LEU A 870 -6.58 -24.86 17.39
C LEU A 870 -6.22 -24.66 18.87
N ILE A 871 -6.76 -25.48 19.78
CA ILE A 871 -6.38 -25.47 21.20
C ILE A 871 -4.91 -25.87 21.34
N ARG A 872 -4.44 -26.92 20.64
CA ARG A 872 -3.02 -27.30 20.65
C ARG A 872 -2.11 -26.18 20.16
N LEU A 873 -2.53 -25.42 19.15
CA LEU A 873 -1.79 -24.28 18.61
C LEU A 873 -1.68 -23.09 19.57
N LEU A 874 -2.44 -23.07 20.67
CA LEU A 874 -2.29 -22.06 21.71
C LEU A 874 -0.94 -22.15 22.44
N ASP A 875 -0.24 -23.29 22.32
CA ASP A 875 1.10 -23.55 22.87
C ASP A 875 2.18 -23.60 21.76
N ASP A 876 1.85 -23.18 20.53
CA ASP A 876 2.81 -23.15 19.43
C ASP A 876 4.03 -22.26 19.76
N PRO A 877 5.27 -22.65 19.40
CA PRO A 877 6.46 -21.82 19.66
C PRO A 877 6.36 -20.43 19.00
N ARG A 878 5.65 -20.30 17.87
CA ARG A 878 5.53 -19.04 17.13
C ARG A 878 4.34 -18.21 17.60
N SER A 879 4.61 -16.97 18.00
CA SER A 879 3.61 -16.05 18.57
C SER A 879 2.45 -15.70 17.63
N PHE A 880 2.71 -15.57 16.32
CA PHE A 880 1.68 -15.27 15.34
C PHE A 880 0.73 -16.45 15.08
N VAL A 881 1.22 -17.69 15.16
CA VAL A 881 0.38 -18.90 15.10
C VAL A 881 -0.58 -18.92 16.29
N ARG A 882 -0.06 -18.71 17.51
CA ARG A 882 -0.88 -18.62 18.73
C ARG A 882 -1.97 -17.56 18.62
N THR A 883 -1.63 -16.39 18.09
CA THR A 883 -2.55 -15.26 17.95
C THR A 883 -3.70 -15.56 17.00
N ARG A 884 -3.42 -16.24 15.88
CA ARG A 884 -4.45 -16.66 14.91
C ARG A 884 -5.35 -17.74 15.45
N ALA A 885 -4.77 -18.76 16.09
CA ALA A 885 -5.52 -19.81 16.76
C ALA A 885 -6.46 -19.23 17.83
N GLU A 886 -5.97 -18.30 18.66
CA GLU A 886 -6.80 -17.60 19.66
C GLU A 886 -7.93 -16.79 19.01
N ARG A 887 -7.64 -16.05 17.93
CA ARG A 887 -8.65 -15.26 17.22
C ARG A 887 -9.73 -16.15 16.60
N SER A 888 -9.35 -17.26 16.00
CA SER A 888 -10.29 -18.20 15.37
C SER A 888 -11.13 -18.95 16.39
N LEU A 889 -10.54 -19.39 17.51
CA LEU A 889 -11.29 -19.98 18.63
C LEU A 889 -12.37 -19.04 19.18
N ARG A 890 -12.13 -17.71 19.19
CA ARG A 890 -13.16 -16.73 19.57
C ARG A 890 -14.34 -16.66 18.60
N ALA A 891 -14.20 -17.12 17.36
CA ALA A 891 -15.31 -17.24 16.41
C ALA A 891 -16.16 -18.49 16.69
N PHE A 892 -15.59 -19.53 17.31
CA PHE A 892 -16.27 -20.77 17.70
C PHE A 892 -16.91 -20.72 19.11
N ARG A 893 -17.29 -19.53 19.61
CA ARG A 893 -17.83 -19.26 20.96
C ARG A 893 -19.12 -20.00 21.34
N ALA A 894 -19.67 -20.85 20.48
CA ALA A 894 -20.76 -21.76 20.83
C ALA A 894 -20.29 -23.07 21.49
N ASN A 895 -18.96 -23.30 21.61
CA ASN A 895 -18.40 -24.52 22.21
C ASN A 895 -17.99 -24.31 23.69
N PRO A 896 -18.60 -25.03 24.66
CA PRO A 896 -18.36 -24.86 26.10
C PRO A 896 -16.90 -25.09 26.54
N ASP A 897 -16.16 -25.96 25.84
CA ASP A 897 -14.75 -26.24 26.18
C ASP A 897 -13.84 -25.07 25.78
N VAL A 898 -14.19 -24.37 24.70
CA VAL A 898 -13.49 -23.16 24.24
C VAL A 898 -13.70 -22.02 25.23
N GLU A 899 -14.92 -21.85 25.76
CA GLU A 899 -15.22 -20.83 26.77
C GLU A 899 -14.43 -21.05 28.07
N ARG A 900 -14.38 -22.28 28.59
CA ARG A 900 -13.63 -22.61 29.81
C ARG A 900 -12.11 -22.39 29.66
N LEU A 901 -11.54 -22.74 28.52
CA LEU A 901 -10.11 -22.57 28.23
C LEU A 901 -9.71 -21.09 28.09
N LEU A 902 -10.51 -20.30 27.36
CA LEU A 902 -10.27 -18.87 27.21
C LEU A 902 -10.41 -18.13 28.55
N ALA A 903 -11.36 -18.53 29.40
CA ALA A 903 -11.53 -17.99 30.75
C ALA A 903 -10.35 -18.33 31.68
N ARG A 904 -9.81 -19.56 31.64
CA ARG A 904 -8.62 -19.93 32.44
C ARG A 904 -7.37 -19.14 32.03
N ARG A 905 -7.17 -18.92 30.73
CA ARG A 905 -6.04 -18.13 30.23
C ARG A 905 -6.18 -16.62 30.46
N SER A 906 -7.39 -16.07 30.52
CA SER A 906 -7.59 -14.67 30.92
C SER A 906 -7.18 -14.46 32.37
N VAL A 907 -7.56 -15.38 33.26
CA VAL A 907 -7.17 -15.37 34.69
C VAL A 907 -5.65 -15.50 34.85
N HIS A 908 -4.99 -16.35 34.05
CA HIS A 908 -3.52 -16.48 34.11
C HIS A 908 -2.79 -15.25 33.54
N ARG A 909 -3.30 -14.62 32.48
CA ARG A 909 -2.77 -13.35 31.96
C ARG A 909 -2.97 -12.18 32.93
N GLU A 910 -4.03 -12.18 33.74
CA GLU A 910 -4.24 -11.20 34.81
C GLU A 910 -3.30 -11.47 35.98
N ALA A 911 -3.12 -12.73 36.39
CA ALA A 911 -2.18 -13.11 37.44
C ALA A 911 -0.71 -12.78 37.08
N SER A 912 -0.29 -13.03 35.83
CA SER A 912 1.05 -12.66 35.32
C SER A 912 1.20 -11.16 34.99
N ARG A 913 0.13 -10.37 35.06
CA ARG A 913 0.19 -8.89 35.00
C ARG A 913 0.20 -8.26 36.38
N LEU A 914 -0.25 -9.00 37.41
CA LEU A 914 -0.31 -8.60 38.81
C LEU A 914 0.95 -9.00 39.58
N ALA A 915 1.63 -10.08 39.17
CA ALA A 915 3.02 -10.38 39.52
C ALA A 915 3.98 -9.65 38.58
#